data_AF-A0A8J9WKX0-F1
#
_entry.id   AF-A0A8J9WKX0-F1
#
_cell.length_a   1.000
_cell.length_b   1.000
_cell.length_c   1.000
_cell.angle_alpha   90.00
_cell.angle_beta   90.00
_cell.angle_gamma   90.00
#
_symmetry.space_group_name_H-M   'P 1'
#
loop_
_entity.id
_entity.type
_entity.pdbx_description
1 polymer ?
#
loop_
_entity_poly.entity_id
_entity_poly.type
_entity_poly.pdbx_seq_one_letter_code
_entity_poly.pdbx_strand_id
1 'polypeptide(L)'
;MAPSRKAPLGVAPGEEALIAVLLADSFNQRFRPITLERPKVLLPLVGVPLLDYTLEWLASNNVAEVHVICCAHAEQVKQHLEAAGWLQERASLSVKVIVSTTCKSAGEALREIDVKDMIKSDFVLVSGDVVSNMDLGSAVHAHRARREKNKNALMTMVMKAGTTPAQRRRLGDHSLLVAMDPQTKRLLRYEEVEAGKPLPKQATIDAHFWGEADAVEVRTDLADTYIYICAPEVLMLFSDNFDFQNVRKDFVTGVLSEEELGQQLHVHELHRDYAACVLNARSYDAISRDVLQRWTFPFVPDTNLLPIGGAWGSSTFRLGRQFKYKEHSVKLGREARIGHSTCIGAGTVIEDGAEVAQSVIGRNCHIGKDAVVVGSYLLEGVRIHNGAQVSHSLLCDGVVVKEDASVCPGSILSFKVVVGQGKVIKPLTSLSLCRQLQQSASLSDDELEYAMAGTASPPSEAAGGRSPEASGPGAEEDAAAALSDGGDGGGLYDVSVVGPDGAGHQWQPHDVDPYGLAAAAPRFSIAPPPPGPSPQPEDELSEEDELTAAAAEEAAQDAAAADPEASFKREVAETFLRCVHDGFDQDLAVIELNGLKIAEHRDFADCARYILTTMLTLCLPAPPRAKADYHSLFADTAPDTATPTGKTELLTRLQRLLKTWAPLLQKFLRSEDDQVDLLLTLEEFCGEEGVFEGTGEQGSLFSAVFAKVLQLLYDTDVIEEDAFFKWADEKANAEAEDRVFLAKAAEFIKWLREAEEEEESDDEDEDED
;
A
#
# COMPACT_ATOMS: atom_id res chain seq x y z
N MET A 1 29.71 6.22 -40.57
CA MET A 1 29.25 7.61 -40.79
C MET A 1 28.78 8.11 -39.44
N ALA A 2 29.44 9.11 -38.84
CA ALA A 2 28.93 9.74 -37.64
C ALA A 2 27.58 10.40 -37.97
N PRO A 3 26.50 10.18 -37.20
CA PRO A 3 25.25 10.88 -37.44
C PRO A 3 25.50 12.39 -37.27
N SER A 4 24.98 13.20 -38.19
CA SER A 4 25.08 14.66 -38.07
C SER A 4 24.42 15.10 -36.77
N ARG A 5 25.16 15.81 -35.92
CA ARG A 5 24.71 16.33 -34.63
C ARG A 5 23.43 17.15 -34.82
N LYS A 6 22.31 16.67 -34.29
CA LYS A 6 21.07 17.46 -34.17
C LYS A 6 21.23 18.43 -32.99
N ALA A 7 20.63 19.61 -33.07
CA ALA A 7 20.58 20.54 -31.95
C ALA A 7 19.77 19.93 -30.78
N PRO A 8 19.96 20.39 -29.52
CA PRO A 8 19.12 20.01 -28.40
C PRO A 8 17.64 20.19 -28.75
N LEU A 9 16.79 19.30 -28.23
CA LEU A 9 15.36 19.38 -28.46
C LEU A 9 14.83 20.63 -27.75
N GLY A 10 14.14 21.51 -28.47
CA GLY A 10 13.75 22.83 -27.97
C GLY A 10 14.76 23.95 -28.24
N VAL A 11 15.57 23.86 -29.30
CA VAL A 11 16.45 24.96 -29.75
C VAL A 11 15.99 25.48 -31.12
N ALA A 12 14.69 25.75 -31.27
CA ALA A 12 14.28 26.80 -32.19
C ALA A 12 14.78 28.15 -31.63
N PRO A 13 15.06 29.16 -32.47
CA PRO A 13 15.52 30.46 -31.97
C PRO A 13 14.46 31.08 -31.04
N GLY A 14 14.68 30.98 -29.73
CA GLY A 14 13.79 31.49 -28.68
C GLY A 14 13.25 30.45 -27.68
N GLU A 15 13.49 29.15 -27.88
CA GLU A 15 13.01 28.11 -26.93
C GLU A 15 14.07 27.75 -25.87
N GLU A 16 13.61 27.53 -24.63
CA GLU A 16 14.43 27.06 -23.52
C GLU A 16 14.75 25.56 -23.66
N ALA A 17 15.94 25.18 -23.19
CA ALA A 17 16.44 23.82 -23.27
C ALA A 17 15.56 22.87 -22.45
N LEU A 18 15.20 21.71 -23.02
CA LEU A 18 14.34 20.74 -22.37
C LEU A 18 15.05 20.07 -21.17
N ILE A 19 14.40 20.13 -20.01
CA ILE A 19 14.83 19.51 -18.76
C ILE A 19 14.00 18.24 -18.51
N ALA A 20 14.62 17.21 -17.95
CA ALA A 20 13.91 16.03 -17.45
C ALA A 20 14.17 15.80 -15.96
N VAL A 21 13.11 15.41 -15.26
CA VAL A 21 13.14 14.90 -13.89
C VAL A 21 13.01 13.39 -13.93
N LEU A 22 14.01 12.70 -13.40
CA LEU A 22 14.07 11.24 -13.35
C LEU A 22 13.95 10.79 -11.90
N LEU A 23 12.87 10.06 -11.59
CA LEU A 23 12.66 9.44 -10.28
C LEU A 23 13.44 8.12 -10.23
N ALA A 24 14.58 8.10 -9.53
CA ALA A 24 15.43 6.92 -9.43
C ALA A 24 14.97 5.93 -8.33
N ASP A 25 14.05 6.37 -7.48
CA ASP A 25 13.34 5.52 -6.54
C ASP A 25 11.95 5.14 -7.07
N SER A 26 11.50 3.95 -6.71
CA SER A 26 10.22 3.41 -7.15
C SER A 26 9.10 3.54 -6.10
N PHE A 27 9.45 3.93 -4.87
CA PHE A 27 8.51 4.17 -3.76
C PHE A 27 7.53 3.00 -3.54
N ASN A 28 7.97 1.77 -3.80
CA ASN A 28 7.19 0.56 -3.60
C ASN A 28 8.07 -0.62 -3.18
N GLN A 29 7.42 -1.65 -2.62
CA GLN A 29 8.10 -2.80 -2.04
C GLN A 29 8.10 -4.04 -2.95
N ARG A 30 7.65 -3.94 -4.21
CA ARG A 30 7.40 -5.10 -5.10
C ARG A 30 8.64 -5.92 -5.45
N PHE A 31 9.82 -5.31 -5.41
CA PHE A 31 11.10 -5.97 -5.66
C PHE A 31 11.82 -6.37 -4.36
N ARG A 32 11.20 -6.24 -3.18
CA ARG A 32 11.75 -6.84 -1.96
C ARG A 32 11.74 -8.37 -2.13
N PRO A 33 12.82 -9.07 -1.73
CA PRO A 33 13.93 -8.60 -0.90
C PRO A 33 15.11 -7.93 -1.64
N ILE A 34 15.13 -7.91 -2.98
CA ILE A 34 16.28 -7.41 -3.76
C ILE A 34 16.56 -5.92 -3.47
N THR A 35 15.50 -5.11 -3.35
CA THR A 35 15.63 -3.67 -3.15
C THR A 35 16.14 -3.25 -1.77
N LEU A 36 16.34 -4.19 -0.83
CA LEU A 36 16.95 -3.92 0.47
C LEU A 36 18.46 -3.67 0.38
N GLU A 37 19.11 -4.27 -0.61
CA GLU A 37 20.57 -4.19 -0.77
C GLU A 37 20.97 -3.28 -1.94
N ARG A 38 20.17 -3.27 -3.01
CA ARG A 38 20.42 -2.49 -4.24
C ARG A 38 19.15 -1.84 -4.77
N PRO A 39 19.16 -0.54 -5.11
CA PRO A 39 17.98 0.13 -5.64
C PRO A 39 17.59 -0.46 -7.00
N LYS A 40 16.28 -0.48 -7.28
CA LYS A 40 15.71 -1.15 -8.47
C LYS A 40 16.34 -0.67 -9.78
N VAL A 41 16.58 0.62 -9.91
CA VAL A 41 17.16 1.24 -11.12
C VAL A 41 18.59 0.77 -11.43
N LEU A 42 19.31 0.20 -10.46
CA LEU A 42 20.63 -0.40 -10.66
C LEU A 42 20.58 -1.90 -10.96
N LEU A 43 19.39 -2.51 -11.01
CA LEU A 43 19.28 -3.90 -11.42
C LEU A 43 19.65 -4.03 -12.90
N PRO A 44 20.53 -4.98 -13.29
CA PRO A 44 20.93 -5.13 -14.67
C PRO A 44 19.82 -5.80 -15.48
N LEU A 45 19.37 -5.14 -16.53
CA LEU A 45 18.50 -5.67 -17.57
C LEU A 45 19.35 -6.05 -18.79
N VAL A 46 19.46 -7.35 -19.10
CA VAL A 46 20.32 -7.85 -20.18
C VAL A 46 21.78 -7.37 -20.07
N GLY A 47 22.30 -7.35 -18.84
CA GLY A 47 23.70 -7.01 -18.54
C GLY A 47 24.01 -5.51 -18.39
N VAL A 48 22.99 -4.65 -18.46
CA VAL A 48 23.13 -3.19 -18.30
C VAL A 48 22.11 -2.69 -17.26
N PRO A 49 22.48 -1.83 -16.30
CA PRO A 49 21.54 -1.24 -15.34
C PRO A 49 20.35 -0.54 -15.99
N LEU A 50 19.16 -0.66 -15.40
CA LEU A 50 17.93 -0.05 -15.89
C LEU A 50 18.05 1.48 -16.09
N LEU A 51 18.73 2.15 -15.16
CA LEU A 51 18.97 3.59 -15.21
C LEU A 51 19.64 4.05 -16.52
N ASP A 52 20.58 3.25 -17.03
CA ASP A 52 21.36 3.59 -18.22
C ASP A 52 20.50 3.52 -19.49
N TYR A 53 19.49 2.65 -19.55
CA TYR A 53 18.53 2.63 -20.66
C TYR A 53 17.73 3.94 -20.73
N THR A 54 17.24 4.41 -19.58
CA THR A 54 16.47 5.66 -19.48
C THR A 54 17.33 6.86 -19.86
N LEU A 55 18.55 6.96 -19.31
CA LEU A 55 19.47 8.07 -19.58
C LEU A 55 19.92 8.12 -21.04
N GLU A 56 20.26 6.98 -21.64
CA GLU A 56 20.64 6.94 -23.06
C GLU A 56 19.46 7.29 -23.98
N TRP A 57 18.23 6.86 -23.63
CA TRP A 57 17.04 7.27 -24.36
C TRP A 57 16.80 8.79 -24.29
N LEU A 58 16.93 9.41 -23.11
CA LEU A 58 16.84 10.86 -22.94
C LEU A 58 17.94 11.59 -23.73
N ALA A 59 19.18 11.08 -23.69
CA ALA A 59 20.29 11.62 -24.46
C ALA A 59 20.04 11.53 -25.97
N SER A 60 19.50 10.41 -26.47
CA SER A 60 19.18 10.21 -27.88
C SER A 60 18.09 11.17 -28.39
N ASN A 61 17.22 11.62 -27.49
CA ASN A 61 16.19 12.63 -27.74
C ASN A 61 16.71 14.06 -27.58
N ASN A 62 17.99 14.25 -27.27
CA ASN A 62 18.66 15.54 -27.07
C ASN A 62 18.04 16.39 -25.94
N VAL A 63 17.68 15.75 -24.82
CA VAL A 63 17.39 16.43 -23.55
C VAL A 63 18.69 17.07 -23.05
N ALA A 64 18.62 18.34 -22.64
CA ALA A 64 19.82 19.11 -22.28
C ALA A 64 20.28 18.84 -20.84
N GLU A 65 19.33 18.68 -19.93
CA GLU A 65 19.60 18.50 -18.51
C GLU A 65 18.66 17.45 -17.89
N VAL A 66 19.21 16.56 -17.06
CA VAL A 66 18.47 15.54 -16.33
C VAL A 66 18.76 15.66 -14.84
N HIS A 67 17.72 15.83 -14.04
CA HIS A 67 17.75 15.80 -12.58
C HIS A 67 17.35 14.41 -12.09
N VAL A 68 18.31 13.65 -11.57
CA VAL A 68 18.09 12.31 -11.03
C VAL A 68 17.84 12.42 -9.53
N ILE A 69 16.61 12.15 -9.09
CA ILE A 69 16.25 12.18 -7.67
C ILE A 69 16.44 10.80 -7.07
N CYS A 70 17.25 10.70 -6.02
CA CYS A 70 17.57 9.46 -5.33
C CYS A 70 17.25 9.59 -3.83
N CYS A 71 16.51 8.62 -3.30
CA CYS A 71 16.17 8.53 -1.88
C CYS A 71 16.90 7.34 -1.25
N ALA A 72 16.44 6.12 -1.51
CA ALA A 72 17.10 4.92 -1.05
C ALA A 72 18.43 4.67 -1.78
N HIS A 73 19.45 4.24 -1.03
CA HIS A 73 20.77 3.87 -1.55
C HIS A 73 21.40 4.92 -2.50
N ALA A 74 21.15 6.21 -2.26
CA ALA A 74 21.56 7.30 -3.15
C ALA A 74 23.07 7.29 -3.47
N GLU A 75 23.89 6.89 -2.51
CA GLU A 75 25.34 6.76 -2.69
C GLU A 75 25.70 5.71 -3.76
N GLN A 76 25.00 4.57 -3.81
CA GLN A 76 25.23 3.56 -4.85
C GLN A 76 24.86 4.09 -6.23
N VAL A 77 23.75 4.84 -6.34
CA VAL A 77 23.31 5.44 -7.61
C VAL A 77 24.33 6.48 -8.08
N LYS A 78 24.80 7.34 -7.18
CA LYS A 78 25.82 8.34 -7.49
C LYS A 78 27.13 7.70 -7.95
N GLN A 79 27.61 6.68 -7.25
CA GLN A 79 28.83 5.94 -7.63
C GLN A 79 28.69 5.29 -9.01
N HIS A 80 27.53 4.71 -9.32
CA HIS A 80 27.27 4.15 -10.65
C HIS A 80 27.30 5.24 -11.74
N LEU A 81 26.62 6.37 -11.52
CA LEU A 81 26.61 7.48 -12.47
C LEU A 81 28.00 8.08 -12.71
N GLU A 82 28.84 8.16 -11.67
CA GLU A 82 30.24 8.55 -11.79
C GLU A 82 31.04 7.53 -12.61
N ALA A 83 30.92 6.25 -12.28
CA ALA A 83 31.64 5.16 -12.91
C ALA A 83 31.24 4.93 -14.38
N ALA A 84 29.98 5.19 -14.73
CA ALA A 84 29.47 5.16 -16.11
C ALA A 84 29.77 6.45 -16.89
N GLY A 85 30.36 7.46 -16.24
CA GLY A 85 30.74 8.73 -16.86
C GLY A 85 29.53 9.60 -17.24
N TRP A 86 28.41 9.48 -16.52
CA TRP A 86 27.22 10.32 -16.71
C TRP A 86 27.37 11.69 -16.05
N LEU A 87 28.13 11.79 -14.95
CA LEU A 87 28.37 13.06 -14.25
C LEU A 87 29.44 13.94 -14.92
N GLN A 88 30.11 13.44 -15.95
CA GLN A 88 31.04 14.24 -16.74
C GLN A 88 30.22 15.13 -17.70
N GLU A 89 30.60 16.39 -17.87
CA GLU A 89 29.94 17.28 -18.84
C GLU A 89 30.08 16.70 -20.25
N ARG A 90 28.99 16.12 -20.76
CA ARG A 90 28.89 15.67 -22.15
C ARG A 90 28.37 16.84 -23.00
N ALA A 91 28.79 16.87 -24.26
CA ALA A 91 28.39 17.94 -25.18
C ALA A 91 26.87 18.00 -25.47
N SER A 92 26.09 16.99 -25.10
CA SER A 92 24.67 16.86 -25.40
C SER A 92 23.74 16.72 -24.19
N LEU A 93 24.26 16.40 -23.01
CA LEU A 93 23.45 16.14 -21.82
C LEU A 93 24.25 16.39 -20.53
N SER A 94 23.66 17.12 -19.59
CA SER A 94 24.15 17.31 -18.22
C SER A 94 23.28 16.53 -17.23
N VAL A 95 23.89 15.69 -16.38
CA VAL A 95 23.18 14.92 -15.35
C VAL A 95 23.52 15.46 -13.97
N LYS A 96 22.50 15.83 -13.19
CA LYS A 96 22.64 16.29 -11.80
C LYS A 96 21.90 15.34 -10.86
N VAL A 97 22.57 14.91 -9.80
CA VAL A 97 21.98 14.04 -8.78
C VAL A 97 21.45 14.89 -7.63
N ILE A 98 20.19 14.67 -7.28
CA ILE A 98 19.53 15.27 -6.11
C ILE A 98 19.32 14.15 -5.10
N VAL A 99 19.97 14.29 -3.94
CA VAL A 99 19.87 13.30 -2.85
C VAL A 99 18.89 13.82 -1.82
N SER A 100 17.87 13.02 -1.55
CA SER A 100 16.73 13.37 -0.70
C SER A 100 16.41 12.21 0.23
N THR A 101 17.04 12.17 1.40
CA THR A 101 16.90 11.05 2.35
C THR A 101 15.58 11.04 3.11
N THR A 102 14.82 12.13 3.08
CA THR A 102 13.54 12.28 3.76
C THR A 102 12.34 11.90 2.90
N CYS A 103 12.50 11.88 1.57
CA CYS A 103 11.38 11.64 0.67
C CYS A 103 11.00 10.16 0.66
N LYS A 104 9.73 9.90 0.96
CA LYS A 104 9.10 8.56 0.95
C LYS A 104 8.16 8.35 -0.24
N SER A 105 7.84 9.42 -0.97
CA SER A 105 6.93 9.36 -2.12
C SER A 105 7.42 10.18 -3.32
N ALA A 106 6.79 9.94 -4.47
CA ALA A 106 7.03 10.73 -5.67
C ALA A 106 6.57 12.19 -5.49
N GLY A 107 5.45 12.41 -4.77
CA GLY A 107 4.94 13.75 -4.48
C GLY A 107 5.90 14.59 -3.66
N GLU A 108 6.48 14.02 -2.59
CA GLU A 108 7.49 14.72 -1.78
C GLU A 108 8.75 15.05 -2.59
N ALA A 109 9.18 14.15 -3.47
CA ALA A 109 10.31 14.37 -4.35
C ALA A 109 10.06 15.54 -5.33
N LEU A 110 8.82 15.67 -5.85
CA LEU A 110 8.43 16.78 -6.72
C LEU A 110 8.31 18.11 -5.96
N ARG A 111 7.80 18.11 -4.72
CA ARG A 111 7.79 19.30 -3.83
C ARG A 111 9.21 19.80 -3.55
N GLU A 112 10.15 18.89 -3.33
CA GLU A 112 11.53 19.29 -3.10
C GLU A 112 12.17 19.96 -4.33
N ILE A 113 11.78 19.54 -5.54
CA ILE A 113 12.22 20.22 -6.77
C ILE A 113 11.63 21.63 -6.84
N ASP A 114 10.35 21.78 -6.51
CA ASP A 114 9.66 23.07 -6.49
C ASP A 114 10.35 24.05 -5.53
N VAL A 115 10.63 23.60 -4.30
CA VAL A 115 11.35 24.39 -3.28
C VAL A 115 12.74 24.83 -3.75
N LYS A 116 13.39 24.04 -4.62
CA LYS A 116 14.71 24.38 -5.18
C LYS A 116 14.65 25.32 -6.39
N ASP A 117 13.45 25.67 -6.89
CA ASP A 117 13.21 26.56 -8.04
C ASP A 117 14.05 26.18 -9.28
N MET A 118 14.20 24.88 -9.54
CA MET A 118 15.09 24.37 -10.59
C MET A 118 14.44 24.35 -11.98
N ILE A 119 13.11 24.33 -12.04
CA ILE A 119 12.34 24.10 -13.28
C ILE A 119 11.39 25.26 -13.51
N LYS A 120 11.54 25.94 -14.66
CA LYS A 120 10.76 27.14 -15.01
C LYS A 120 9.92 27.00 -16.28
N SER A 121 10.15 25.93 -17.03
CA SER A 121 9.47 25.63 -18.29
C SER A 121 9.06 24.15 -18.34
N ASP A 122 8.36 23.78 -19.42
CA ASP A 122 7.91 22.40 -19.65
C ASP A 122 9.05 21.41 -19.49
N PHE A 123 8.82 20.40 -18.65
CA PHE A 123 9.80 19.37 -18.32
C PHE A 123 9.22 17.98 -18.53
N VAL A 124 10.11 17.00 -18.63
CA VAL A 124 9.72 15.59 -18.75
C VAL A 124 9.87 14.91 -17.40
N LEU A 125 8.80 14.36 -16.85
CA LEU A 125 8.83 13.51 -15.67
C LEU A 125 8.86 12.04 -16.11
N VAL A 126 9.88 11.30 -15.68
CA VAL A 126 10.06 9.89 -16.06
C VAL A 126 10.57 9.07 -14.87
N SER A 127 10.17 7.79 -14.81
CA SER A 127 10.74 6.85 -13.85
C SER A 127 12.08 6.27 -14.36
N GLY A 128 13.03 6.03 -13.46
CA GLY A 128 14.40 5.61 -13.81
C GLY A 128 14.53 4.19 -14.38
N ASP A 129 13.45 3.44 -14.44
CA ASP A 129 13.32 2.04 -14.83
C ASP A 129 12.52 1.82 -16.12
N VAL A 130 12.43 2.88 -16.94
CA VAL A 130 11.73 2.88 -18.24
C VAL A 130 12.68 2.49 -19.37
N VAL A 131 12.24 1.56 -20.21
CA VAL A 131 12.92 1.22 -21.47
C VAL A 131 12.06 1.70 -22.62
N SER A 132 12.59 2.64 -23.41
CA SER A 132 11.86 3.24 -24.52
C SER A 132 12.77 3.55 -25.71
N ASN A 133 12.19 3.49 -26.92
CA ASN A 133 12.81 4.01 -28.15
C ASN A 133 11.91 5.03 -28.86
N MET A 134 10.92 5.59 -28.15
CA MET A 134 10.00 6.58 -28.72
C MET A 134 10.71 7.89 -29.08
N ASP A 135 10.16 8.59 -30.08
CA ASP A 135 10.51 9.97 -30.40
C ASP A 135 9.80 10.95 -29.43
N LEU A 136 10.53 11.34 -28.39
CA LEU A 136 10.09 12.31 -27.37
C LEU A 136 9.83 13.70 -28.00
N GLY A 137 10.55 14.02 -29.08
CA GLY A 137 10.39 15.27 -29.81
C GLY A 137 8.95 15.51 -30.22
N SER A 138 8.36 14.57 -30.95
CA SER A 138 6.99 14.68 -31.44
C SER A 138 5.97 14.96 -30.32
N ALA A 139 6.12 14.29 -29.17
CA ALA A 139 5.22 14.43 -28.02
C ALA A 139 5.37 15.80 -27.33
N VAL A 140 6.60 16.29 -27.14
CA VAL A 140 6.88 17.60 -26.53
C VAL A 140 6.37 18.74 -27.42
N HIS A 141 6.58 18.69 -28.73
CA HIS A 141 6.06 19.72 -29.65
C HIS A 141 4.53 19.73 -29.63
N ALA A 142 3.88 18.56 -29.59
CA ALA A 142 2.42 18.47 -29.49
C ALA A 142 1.89 19.02 -28.16
N HIS A 143 2.61 18.81 -27.05
CA HIS A 143 2.28 19.37 -25.75
C HIS A 143 2.40 20.91 -25.76
N ARG A 144 3.54 21.46 -26.18
CA ARG A 144 3.78 22.91 -26.28
C ARG A 144 2.75 23.59 -27.18
N ALA A 145 2.45 23.03 -28.35
CA ALA A 145 1.44 23.57 -29.26
C ALA A 145 0.01 23.55 -28.66
N ARG A 146 -0.27 22.62 -27.73
CA ARG A 146 -1.52 22.63 -26.94
C ARG A 146 -1.49 23.72 -25.89
N ARG A 147 -0.39 23.84 -25.14
CA ARG A 147 -0.20 24.87 -24.11
C ARG A 147 -0.31 26.30 -24.66
N GLU A 148 0.20 26.53 -25.87
CA GLU A 148 0.06 27.82 -26.56
C GLU A 148 -1.40 28.21 -26.80
N LYS A 149 -2.28 27.23 -27.04
CA LYS A 149 -3.72 27.45 -27.25
C LYS A 149 -4.50 27.48 -25.95
N ASN A 150 -4.16 26.60 -25.01
CA ASN A 150 -4.78 26.49 -23.71
C ASN A 150 -3.71 26.35 -22.63
N LYS A 151 -3.53 27.39 -21.81
CA LYS A 151 -2.55 27.38 -20.72
C LYS A 151 -2.87 26.34 -19.63
N ASN A 152 -4.12 25.90 -19.54
CA ASN A 152 -4.57 24.88 -18.58
C ASN A 152 -4.19 23.46 -19.01
N ALA A 153 -3.53 23.26 -20.16
CA ALA A 153 -2.97 21.96 -20.53
C ALA A 153 -1.75 21.66 -19.65
N LEU A 154 -2.00 20.95 -18.55
CA LEU A 154 -1.08 20.77 -17.43
C LEU A 154 -0.08 19.64 -17.67
N MET A 155 -0.57 18.47 -18.09
CA MET A 155 0.26 17.29 -18.28
C MET A 155 -0.19 16.47 -19.49
N THR A 156 0.76 15.93 -20.23
CA THR A 156 0.52 14.95 -21.30
C THR A 156 1.14 13.61 -20.92
N MET A 157 0.28 12.61 -20.74
CA MET A 157 0.65 11.23 -20.43
C MET A 157 0.91 10.44 -21.70
N VAL A 158 2.09 9.83 -21.79
CA VAL A 158 2.41 8.95 -22.91
C VAL A 158 1.91 7.54 -22.60
N MET A 159 1.06 6.98 -23.47
CA MET A 159 0.46 5.66 -23.28
C MET A 159 0.71 4.76 -24.48
N LYS A 160 1.01 3.48 -24.23
CA LYS A 160 1.18 2.46 -25.26
C LYS A 160 -0.17 1.92 -25.70
N ALA A 161 -0.53 2.16 -26.96
CA ALA A 161 -1.80 1.73 -27.53
C ALA A 161 -1.74 0.30 -28.10
N GLY A 162 -2.91 -0.36 -28.17
CA GLY A 162 -3.06 -1.71 -28.74
C GLY A 162 -2.52 -2.84 -27.86
N THR A 163 -2.40 -2.62 -26.55
CA THR A 163 -1.93 -3.62 -25.60
C THR A 163 -3.02 -4.68 -25.42
N THR A 164 -2.76 -5.89 -25.90
CA THR A 164 -3.70 -7.01 -25.77
C THR A 164 -3.74 -7.54 -24.33
N PRO A 165 -4.84 -8.18 -23.89
CA PRO A 165 -4.91 -8.83 -22.57
C PRO A 165 -3.78 -9.85 -22.33
N ALA A 166 -3.31 -10.52 -23.39
CA ALA A 166 -2.17 -11.44 -23.31
C ALA A 166 -0.85 -10.70 -23.01
N GLN A 167 -0.60 -9.56 -23.65
CA GLN A 167 0.57 -8.72 -23.39
C GLN A 167 0.52 -8.12 -21.97
N ARG A 168 -0.66 -7.69 -21.50
CA ARG A 168 -0.84 -7.22 -20.11
C ARG A 168 -0.49 -8.30 -19.09
N ARG A 169 -1.06 -9.50 -19.25
CA ARG A 169 -0.75 -10.64 -18.35
C ARG A 169 0.74 -10.98 -18.34
N ARG A 170 1.41 -10.85 -19.49
CA ARG A 170 2.85 -11.06 -19.63
C ARG A 170 3.65 -10.00 -18.86
N LEU A 171 3.28 -8.72 -18.96
CA LEU A 171 3.92 -7.63 -18.23
C LEU A 171 3.60 -7.68 -16.73
N GLY A 172 2.48 -8.31 -16.33
CA GLY A 172 2.01 -8.27 -14.95
C GLY A 172 1.61 -6.87 -14.52
N ASP A 173 1.23 -6.02 -15.48
CA ASP A 173 0.82 -4.65 -15.23
C ASP A 173 -0.65 -4.58 -14.79
N HIS A 174 -1.01 -3.44 -14.21
CA HIS A 174 -2.38 -3.10 -13.86
C HIS A 174 -3.27 -3.07 -15.11
N SER A 175 -4.53 -3.45 -14.95
CA SER A 175 -5.52 -3.21 -16.00
C SER A 175 -5.96 -1.76 -15.92
N LEU A 176 -5.82 -1.04 -17.03
CA LEU A 176 -6.13 0.38 -17.09
C LEU A 176 -7.46 0.60 -17.81
N LEU A 177 -8.34 1.39 -17.21
CA LEU A 177 -9.55 1.93 -17.83
C LEU A 177 -9.37 3.44 -18.02
N VAL A 178 -9.43 3.89 -19.27
CA VAL A 178 -9.29 5.30 -19.64
C VAL A 178 -10.52 5.73 -20.42
N ALA A 179 -11.11 6.87 -20.05
CA ALA A 179 -12.04 7.60 -20.91
C ALA A 179 -11.41 8.90 -21.35
N MET A 180 -11.48 9.19 -22.66
CA MET A 180 -10.89 10.39 -23.23
C MET A 180 -11.69 10.92 -24.41
N ASP A 181 -11.52 12.19 -24.74
CA ASP A 181 -12.03 12.77 -25.98
C ASP A 181 -11.15 12.32 -27.17
N PRO A 182 -11.70 11.66 -28.20
CA PRO A 182 -10.92 11.16 -29.33
C PRO A 182 -10.28 12.27 -30.18
N GLN A 183 -10.83 13.50 -30.19
CA GLN A 183 -10.33 14.60 -31.00
C GLN A 183 -9.21 15.37 -30.29
N THR A 184 -9.49 15.85 -29.07
CA THR A 184 -8.52 16.66 -28.30
C THR A 184 -7.50 15.81 -27.55
N LYS A 185 -7.79 14.50 -27.41
CA LYS A 185 -7.05 13.57 -26.54
C LYS A 185 -7.01 14.06 -25.10
N ARG A 186 -8.03 14.80 -24.64
CA ARG A 186 -8.21 15.18 -23.24
C ARG A 186 -8.65 13.95 -22.45
N LEU A 187 -7.97 13.69 -21.34
CA LEU A 187 -8.31 12.65 -20.40
C LEU A 187 -9.50 13.10 -19.56
N LEU A 188 -10.51 12.22 -19.42
CA LEU A 188 -11.74 12.48 -18.67
C LEU A 188 -11.84 11.55 -17.46
N ARG A 189 -11.41 10.29 -17.62
CA ARG A 189 -11.36 9.29 -16.55
C ARG A 189 -10.08 8.48 -16.65
N TYR A 190 -9.46 8.23 -15.50
CA TYR A 190 -8.31 7.35 -15.35
C TYR A 190 -8.54 6.45 -14.15
N GLU A 191 -8.53 5.14 -14.36
CA GLU A 191 -8.71 4.16 -13.29
C GLU A 191 -7.76 2.97 -13.48
N GLU A 192 -6.95 2.74 -12.46
CA GLU A 192 -5.97 1.66 -12.41
C GLU A 192 -6.51 0.50 -11.56
N VAL A 193 -6.63 -0.68 -12.15
CA VAL A 193 -7.11 -1.90 -11.49
C VAL A 193 -5.96 -2.86 -11.26
N GLU A 194 -5.83 -3.39 -10.05
CA GLU A 194 -4.78 -4.33 -9.70
C GLU A 194 -4.72 -5.56 -10.60
N ALA A 195 -3.50 -5.99 -10.91
CA ALA A 195 -3.27 -7.15 -11.75
C ALA A 195 -3.94 -8.39 -11.12
N GLY A 196 -4.84 -9.05 -11.86
CA GLY A 196 -5.57 -10.23 -11.39
C GLY A 196 -6.98 -9.95 -10.88
N LYS A 197 -7.28 -8.71 -10.47
CA LYS A 197 -8.66 -8.30 -10.17
C LYS A 197 -9.43 -8.06 -11.48
N PRO A 198 -10.71 -8.44 -11.55
CA PRO A 198 -11.54 -8.11 -12.70
C PRO A 198 -11.67 -6.59 -12.81
N LEU A 199 -11.72 -6.07 -14.04
CA LEU A 199 -12.12 -4.69 -14.27
C LEU A 199 -13.50 -4.45 -13.63
N PRO A 200 -13.75 -3.24 -13.10
CA PRO A 200 -15.04 -2.92 -12.52
C PRO A 200 -16.15 -3.16 -13.56
N LYS A 201 -17.27 -3.73 -13.09
CA LYS A 201 -18.41 -4.04 -13.98
C LYS A 201 -19.10 -2.77 -14.51
N GLN A 202 -18.89 -1.65 -13.82
CA GLN A 202 -19.45 -0.34 -14.15
C GLN A 202 -18.33 0.69 -14.05
N ALA A 203 -18.30 1.65 -14.97
CA ALA A 203 -17.43 2.82 -14.89
C ALA A 203 -18.30 4.06 -14.91
N THR A 204 -18.05 4.99 -13.99
CA THR A 204 -18.73 6.27 -13.90
C THR A 204 -17.90 7.35 -14.60
N ILE A 205 -18.59 8.24 -15.30
CA ILE A 205 -18.00 9.43 -15.91
C ILE A 205 -18.87 10.59 -15.44
N ASP A 206 -18.24 11.58 -14.82
CA ASP A 206 -18.98 12.68 -14.21
C ASP A 206 -19.77 13.45 -15.24
N ALA A 207 -20.98 13.85 -14.84
CA ALA A 207 -21.94 14.46 -15.76
C ALA A 207 -21.42 15.77 -16.36
N HIS A 208 -20.52 16.46 -15.65
CA HIS A 208 -19.94 17.74 -16.06
C HIS A 208 -19.12 17.65 -17.36
N PHE A 209 -18.50 16.50 -17.66
CA PHE A 209 -17.76 16.34 -18.92
C PHE A 209 -18.66 16.39 -20.16
N TRP A 210 -19.98 16.16 -20.00
CA TRP A 210 -20.96 16.24 -21.08
C TRP A 210 -21.33 17.69 -21.36
N GLY A 211 -20.80 18.23 -22.47
CA GLY A 211 -20.95 19.62 -22.88
C GLY A 211 -19.60 20.27 -23.21
N GLU A 212 -18.54 19.84 -22.55
CA GLU A 212 -17.15 20.21 -22.88
C GLU A 212 -16.49 19.26 -23.88
N ALA A 213 -16.84 17.97 -23.82
CA ALA A 213 -16.36 16.95 -24.75
C ALA A 213 -17.45 16.61 -25.79
N ASP A 214 -17.10 16.70 -27.07
CA ASP A 214 -17.99 16.35 -28.18
C ASP A 214 -18.23 14.84 -28.31
N ALA A 215 -17.27 14.03 -27.86
CA ALA A 215 -17.31 12.58 -27.88
C ALA A 215 -16.46 12.01 -26.74
N VAL A 216 -16.85 10.82 -26.28
CA VAL A 216 -16.11 10.08 -25.25
C VAL A 216 -15.77 8.69 -25.78
N GLU A 217 -14.48 8.36 -25.77
CA GLU A 217 -13.96 7.05 -26.12
C GLU A 217 -13.45 6.37 -24.85
N VAL A 218 -14.04 5.22 -24.51
CA VAL A 218 -13.61 4.39 -23.37
C VAL A 218 -12.70 3.28 -23.89
N ARG A 219 -11.47 3.22 -23.37
CA ARG A 219 -10.41 2.33 -23.82
C ARG A 219 -9.82 1.54 -22.67
N THR A 220 -9.56 0.28 -22.96
CA THR A 220 -8.86 -0.66 -22.06
C THR A 220 -7.63 -1.27 -22.70
N ASP A 221 -7.26 -0.84 -23.91
CA ASP A 221 -6.10 -1.32 -24.66
C ASP A 221 -4.86 -0.43 -24.47
N LEU A 222 -4.97 0.64 -23.69
CA LEU A 222 -3.87 1.51 -23.33
C LEU A 222 -3.08 0.93 -22.15
N ALA A 223 -1.77 1.10 -22.16
CA ALA A 223 -0.89 0.81 -21.03
C ALA A 223 -0.06 2.06 -20.70
N ASP A 224 0.16 2.32 -19.40
CA ASP A 224 0.96 3.46 -18.97
C ASP A 224 2.45 3.18 -19.21
N THR A 225 3.17 4.20 -19.68
CA THR A 225 4.61 4.11 -19.95
C THR A 225 5.47 4.79 -18.88
N TYR A 226 4.86 5.47 -17.92
CA TYR A 226 5.54 6.23 -16.87
C TYR A 226 6.44 7.35 -17.42
N ILE A 227 6.02 7.91 -18.56
CA ILE A 227 6.63 9.07 -19.22
C ILE A 227 5.56 10.16 -19.30
N TYR A 228 5.81 11.29 -18.65
CA TYR A 228 4.90 12.42 -18.58
C TYR A 228 5.60 13.69 -19.05
N ILE A 229 4.91 14.50 -19.84
CA ILE A 229 5.37 15.84 -20.21
C ILE A 229 4.54 16.82 -19.38
N CYS A 230 5.20 17.58 -18.53
CA CYS A 230 4.58 18.36 -17.48
C CYS A 230 4.88 19.84 -17.66
N ALA A 231 3.86 20.64 -17.42
CA ALA A 231 3.98 22.06 -17.17
C ALA A 231 4.59 22.31 -15.76
N PRO A 232 5.35 23.39 -15.53
CA PRO A 232 5.88 23.71 -14.19
C PRO A 232 4.79 23.87 -13.13
N GLU A 233 3.57 24.23 -13.52
CA GLU A 233 2.39 24.28 -12.65
C GLU A 233 2.08 22.94 -11.96
N VAL A 234 2.52 21.81 -12.52
CA VAL A 234 2.42 20.50 -11.86
C VAL A 234 3.14 20.51 -10.52
N LEU A 235 4.33 21.10 -10.45
CA LEU A 235 5.13 21.14 -9.23
C LEU A 235 4.44 21.98 -8.15
N MET A 236 3.87 23.12 -8.54
CA MET A 236 3.10 23.98 -7.62
C MET A 236 1.88 23.25 -7.05
N LEU A 237 1.14 22.48 -7.87
CA LEU A 237 -0.01 21.70 -7.39
C LEU A 237 0.40 20.60 -6.40
N PHE A 238 1.57 19.98 -6.58
CA PHE A 238 2.10 19.06 -5.57
C PHE A 238 2.45 19.77 -4.27
N SER A 239 2.95 21.00 -4.32
CA SER A 239 3.27 21.83 -3.15
C SER A 239 2.01 22.31 -2.41
N ASP A 240 0.94 22.65 -3.13
CA ASP A 240 -0.32 23.10 -2.55
C ASP A 240 -1.12 21.93 -1.95
N ASN A 241 -1.14 20.78 -2.63
CA ASN A 241 -1.90 19.60 -2.21
C ASN A 241 -0.98 18.51 -1.62
N PHE A 242 -0.88 18.49 -0.30
CA PHE A 242 -0.03 17.54 0.44
C PHE A 242 -0.47 16.08 0.32
N ASP A 243 -1.73 15.83 -0.02
CA ASP A 243 -2.31 14.49 -0.18
C ASP A 243 -1.84 13.79 -1.46
N PHE A 244 -1.29 14.54 -2.44
CA PHE A 244 -0.75 13.95 -3.66
C PHE A 244 0.60 13.28 -3.40
N GLN A 245 0.60 11.97 -3.18
CA GLN A 245 1.81 11.18 -2.91
C GLN A 245 2.26 10.39 -4.16
N ASN A 246 1.30 9.86 -4.92
CA ASN A 246 1.49 9.14 -6.17
C ASN A 246 0.99 9.96 -7.36
N VAL A 247 1.81 10.06 -8.41
CA VAL A 247 1.48 10.81 -9.64
C VAL A 247 0.20 10.30 -10.31
N ARG A 248 -0.07 9.00 -10.28
CA ARG A 248 -1.19 8.39 -11.01
C ARG A 248 -2.43 8.21 -10.15
N LYS A 249 -2.26 7.64 -8.95
CA LYS A 249 -3.38 7.29 -8.06
C LYS A 249 -4.00 8.50 -7.38
N ASP A 250 -3.21 9.56 -7.15
CA ASP A 250 -3.63 10.69 -6.34
C ASP A 250 -3.69 11.96 -7.20
N PHE A 251 -2.61 12.29 -7.91
CA PHE A 251 -2.55 13.52 -8.71
C PHE A 251 -3.42 13.46 -9.97
N VAL A 252 -3.29 12.43 -10.81
CA VAL A 252 -4.12 12.33 -12.03
C VAL A 252 -5.60 12.24 -11.70
N THR A 253 -5.99 11.41 -10.73
CA THR A 253 -7.38 11.24 -10.30
C THR A 253 -7.92 12.49 -9.58
N GLY A 254 -7.11 13.11 -8.72
CA GLY A 254 -7.43 14.37 -8.05
C GLY A 254 -7.67 15.51 -9.04
N VAL A 255 -6.76 15.74 -9.98
CA VAL A 255 -6.92 16.78 -11.02
C VAL A 255 -8.13 16.53 -11.92
N LEU A 256 -8.50 15.26 -12.17
CA LEU A 256 -9.73 14.94 -12.92
C LEU A 256 -11.01 15.16 -12.11
N SER A 257 -10.92 15.17 -10.78
CA SER A 257 -12.06 15.32 -9.86
C SER A 257 -12.26 16.79 -9.44
N GLU A 258 -11.18 17.58 -9.44
CA GLU A 258 -11.19 19.01 -9.12
C GLU A 258 -11.64 19.86 -10.32
N GLU A 259 -12.94 20.15 -10.37
CA GLU A 259 -13.55 20.98 -11.42
C GLU A 259 -13.07 22.44 -11.37
N GLU A 260 -12.84 22.97 -10.16
CA GLU A 260 -12.67 24.41 -9.91
C GLU A 260 -11.43 25.03 -10.59
N LEU A 261 -10.36 24.26 -10.77
CA LEU A 261 -9.13 24.76 -11.39
C LEU A 261 -9.14 24.67 -12.92
N GLY A 262 -10.08 23.93 -13.52
CA GLY A 262 -10.21 23.78 -14.97
C GLY A 262 -8.94 23.26 -15.68
N GLN A 263 -8.08 22.53 -14.97
CA GLN A 263 -6.84 21.97 -15.48
C GLN A 263 -7.13 20.75 -16.36
N GLN A 264 -6.34 20.58 -17.42
CA GLN A 264 -6.56 19.55 -18.43
C GLN A 264 -5.36 18.62 -18.54
N LEU A 265 -5.65 17.33 -18.40
CA LEU A 265 -4.72 16.25 -18.68
C LEU A 265 -4.97 15.72 -20.09
N HIS A 266 -3.91 15.35 -20.79
CA HIS A 266 -4.00 14.82 -22.15
C HIS A 266 -3.23 13.52 -22.33
N VAL A 267 -3.61 12.73 -23.33
CA VAL A 267 -2.93 11.50 -23.71
C VAL A 267 -2.16 11.67 -25.02
N HIS A 268 -0.98 11.08 -25.10
CA HIS A 268 -0.21 10.88 -26.33
C HIS A 268 -0.07 9.38 -26.59
N GLU A 269 -0.66 8.90 -27.69
CA GLU A 269 -0.73 7.47 -28.00
C GLU A 269 0.48 6.97 -28.80
N LEU A 270 1.19 5.98 -28.26
CA LEU A 270 2.27 5.28 -28.94
C LEU A 270 1.76 4.02 -29.63
N HIS A 271 1.78 4.01 -30.97
CA HIS A 271 1.39 2.82 -31.74
C HIS A 271 2.58 1.95 -32.14
N ARG A 272 3.64 2.54 -32.72
CA ARG A 272 4.75 1.80 -33.32
C ARG A 272 5.92 1.61 -32.37
N ASP A 273 6.31 2.68 -31.69
CA ASP A 273 7.49 2.68 -30.83
C ASP A 273 7.25 1.86 -29.56
N TYR A 274 8.35 1.40 -28.97
CA TYR A 274 8.37 0.66 -27.72
C TYR A 274 8.58 1.61 -26.55
N ALA A 275 7.77 1.45 -25.51
CA ALA A 275 7.95 2.08 -24.22
C ALA A 275 7.30 1.17 -23.16
N ALA A 276 8.05 0.80 -22.13
CA ALA A 276 7.56 -0.01 -21.03
C ALA A 276 8.39 0.26 -19.76
N CYS A 277 7.77 0.10 -18.59
CA CYS A 277 8.39 0.30 -17.28
C CYS A 277 8.51 -1.03 -16.53
N VAL A 278 9.61 -1.23 -15.79
CA VAL A 278 9.84 -2.44 -14.98
C VAL A 278 9.19 -2.30 -13.60
N LEU A 279 8.00 -2.88 -13.44
CA LEU A 279 7.18 -2.78 -12.23
C LEU A 279 7.31 -3.97 -11.27
N ASN A 280 7.51 -5.18 -11.81
CA ASN A 280 7.63 -6.44 -11.06
C ASN A 280 8.48 -7.47 -11.83
N ALA A 281 8.71 -8.65 -11.23
CA ALA A 281 9.50 -9.72 -11.85
C ALA A 281 8.96 -10.19 -13.22
N ARG A 282 7.64 -10.12 -13.47
CA ARG A 282 7.05 -10.47 -14.78
C ARG A 282 7.36 -9.44 -15.83
N SER A 283 7.21 -8.15 -15.52
CA SER A 283 7.61 -7.06 -16.42
C SER A 283 9.11 -7.11 -16.71
N TYR A 284 9.93 -7.45 -15.72
CA TYR A 284 11.38 -7.64 -15.90
C TYR A 284 11.69 -8.77 -16.90
N ASP A 285 11.02 -9.93 -16.79
CA ASP A 285 11.14 -11.02 -17.76
C ASP A 285 10.66 -10.61 -19.17
N ALA A 286 9.49 -9.97 -19.24
CA ALA A 286 8.88 -9.56 -20.49
C ALA A 286 9.74 -8.54 -21.25
N ILE A 287 10.19 -7.49 -20.55
CA ILE A 287 11.01 -6.43 -21.13
C ILE A 287 12.40 -6.96 -21.49
N SER A 288 13.00 -7.84 -20.68
CA SER A 288 14.25 -8.51 -21.03
C SER A 288 14.14 -9.27 -22.36
N ARG A 289 13.05 -10.02 -22.55
CA ARG A 289 12.80 -10.76 -23.79
C ARG A 289 12.57 -9.81 -24.97
N ASP A 290 11.84 -8.73 -24.77
CA ASP A 290 11.58 -7.72 -25.79
C ASP A 290 12.89 -7.04 -26.25
N VAL A 291 13.80 -6.74 -25.32
CA VAL A 291 15.16 -6.23 -25.60
C VAL A 291 15.98 -7.25 -26.40
N LEU A 292 16.01 -8.52 -25.98
CA LEU A 292 16.73 -9.59 -26.69
C LEU A 292 16.20 -9.80 -28.12
N GLN A 293 14.90 -9.67 -28.31
CA GLN A 293 14.22 -9.80 -29.60
C GLN A 293 14.28 -8.51 -30.45
N ARG A 294 14.96 -7.47 -29.97
CA ARG A 294 15.21 -6.20 -30.65
C ARG A 294 13.98 -5.31 -30.85
N TRP A 295 12.96 -5.44 -30.02
CA TRP A 295 11.82 -4.50 -30.03
C TRP A 295 12.25 -3.08 -29.63
N THR A 296 13.31 -2.96 -28.84
CA THR A 296 13.86 -1.71 -28.30
C THR A 296 14.98 -1.10 -29.15
N PHE A 297 15.14 -1.51 -30.41
CA PHE A 297 16.21 -0.99 -31.28
C PHE A 297 16.16 0.56 -31.34
N PRO A 298 17.29 1.28 -31.16
CA PRO A 298 18.68 0.82 -31.18
C PRO A 298 19.27 0.36 -29.83
N PHE A 299 18.50 0.40 -28.73
CA PHE A 299 18.94 0.00 -27.38
C PHE A 299 18.87 -1.51 -27.20
N VAL A 300 19.77 -2.21 -27.90
CA VAL A 300 19.93 -3.66 -27.91
C VAL A 300 21.39 -4.01 -27.60
N PRO A 301 21.69 -5.20 -27.05
CA PRO A 301 23.04 -5.48 -26.56
C PRO A 301 24.14 -5.34 -27.62
N ASP A 302 23.89 -5.75 -28.87
CA ASP A 302 24.88 -5.77 -29.95
C ASP A 302 25.27 -4.39 -30.50
N THR A 303 24.48 -3.35 -30.27
CA THR A 303 24.87 -1.98 -30.66
C THR A 303 25.94 -1.43 -29.73
N ASN A 304 26.07 -2.00 -28.52
CA ASN A 304 27.04 -1.60 -27.50
C ASN A 304 27.01 -0.09 -27.19
N LEU A 305 25.83 0.53 -27.32
CA LEU A 305 25.63 1.96 -27.07
C LEU A 305 25.60 2.28 -25.58
N LEU A 306 25.03 1.35 -24.80
CA LEU A 306 24.83 1.56 -23.37
C LEU A 306 26.16 1.38 -22.63
N PRO A 307 26.53 2.33 -21.75
CA PRO A 307 27.69 2.16 -20.89
C PRO A 307 27.47 0.98 -19.95
N ILE A 308 28.53 0.23 -19.64
CA ILE A 308 28.52 -0.54 -18.40
C ILE A 308 29.45 0.19 -17.44
N GLY A 309 28.88 0.74 -16.38
CA GLY A 309 29.65 1.40 -15.33
C GLY A 309 30.79 0.53 -14.79
N GLY A 310 31.85 1.18 -14.31
CA GLY A 310 32.91 0.53 -13.54
C GLY A 310 34.03 -0.13 -14.36
N ALA A 311 34.61 -1.20 -13.82
CA ALA A 311 35.87 -1.82 -14.28
C ALA A 311 35.82 -2.47 -15.68
N TRP A 312 34.63 -2.57 -16.29
CA TRP A 312 34.40 -3.30 -17.54
C TRP A 312 34.47 -2.45 -18.81
N GLY A 313 34.36 -1.11 -18.70
CA GLY A 313 34.32 -0.22 -19.86
C GLY A 313 33.08 -0.47 -20.76
N SER A 314 33.26 -0.40 -22.08
CA SER A 314 32.15 -0.62 -23.03
C SER A 314 31.74 -2.09 -23.16
N SER A 315 30.44 -2.30 -23.43
CA SER A 315 29.90 -3.61 -23.82
C SER A 315 30.59 -4.11 -25.08
N THR A 316 30.73 -5.43 -25.19
CA THR A 316 31.36 -6.04 -26.37
C THR A 316 30.53 -7.17 -26.96
N PHE A 317 29.21 -7.10 -26.81
CA PHE A 317 28.28 -8.10 -27.29
C PHE A 317 28.31 -8.18 -28.82
N ARG A 318 28.26 -9.43 -29.31
CA ARG A 318 28.06 -9.77 -30.72
C ARG A 318 26.79 -10.58 -30.88
N LEU A 319 25.98 -10.22 -31.88
CA LEU A 319 24.78 -10.96 -32.24
C LEU A 319 25.13 -12.18 -33.11
N GLY A 320 24.68 -13.35 -32.67
CA GLY A 320 24.64 -14.60 -33.43
C GLY A 320 23.23 -14.93 -33.94
N ARG A 321 23.11 -16.05 -34.65
CA ARG A 321 21.81 -16.55 -35.14
C ARG A 321 20.87 -16.85 -33.97
N GLN A 322 19.57 -16.69 -34.20
CA GLN A 322 18.51 -16.94 -33.21
C GLN A 322 18.65 -16.09 -31.93
N PHE A 323 19.04 -14.82 -32.08
CA PHE A 323 19.15 -13.86 -30.96
C PHE A 323 20.10 -14.32 -29.85
N LYS A 324 21.23 -14.93 -30.23
CA LYS A 324 22.28 -15.35 -29.28
C LYS A 324 23.30 -14.23 -29.13
N TYR A 325 23.39 -13.62 -27.96
CA TYR A 325 24.34 -12.55 -27.65
C TYR A 325 25.51 -13.10 -26.83
N LYS A 326 26.74 -12.74 -27.21
CA LYS A 326 27.96 -13.15 -26.50
C LYS A 326 28.94 -11.99 -26.42
N GLU A 327 29.44 -11.69 -25.23
CA GLU A 327 30.59 -10.79 -25.06
C GLU A 327 31.92 -11.49 -25.38
N HIS A 328 33.00 -10.70 -25.41
CA HIS A 328 34.35 -11.23 -25.49
C HIS A 328 34.72 -11.93 -24.16
N SER A 329 35.66 -12.87 -24.19
CA SER A 329 36.14 -13.67 -23.05
C SER A 329 35.21 -14.78 -22.51
N VAL A 330 34.06 -15.03 -23.15
CA VAL A 330 33.21 -16.18 -22.80
C VAL A 330 33.91 -17.49 -23.17
N LYS A 331 34.01 -18.41 -22.20
CA LYS A 331 34.56 -19.76 -22.40
C LYS A 331 33.41 -20.77 -22.46
N LEU A 332 33.33 -21.51 -23.57
CA LEU A 332 32.29 -22.51 -23.79
C LEU A 332 32.93 -23.90 -23.91
N GLY A 333 32.38 -24.86 -23.18
CA GLY A 333 32.67 -26.27 -23.34
C GLY A 333 32.36 -26.75 -24.76
N ARG A 334 33.02 -27.83 -25.18
CA ARG A 334 32.84 -28.43 -26.50
C ARG A 334 31.44 -29.00 -26.69
N GLU A 335 30.86 -29.53 -25.61
CA GLU A 335 29.53 -30.16 -25.63
C GLU A 335 28.41 -29.24 -25.11
N ALA A 336 28.75 -27.99 -24.76
CA ALA A 336 27.79 -27.02 -24.23
C ALA A 336 26.73 -26.64 -25.29
N ARG A 337 25.45 -26.72 -24.90
CA ARG A 337 24.30 -26.43 -25.77
C ARG A 337 23.70 -25.06 -25.45
N ILE A 338 23.95 -24.10 -26.33
CA ILE A 338 23.37 -22.76 -26.22
C ILE A 338 22.13 -22.66 -27.12
N GLY A 339 20.96 -22.53 -26.51
CA GLY A 339 19.65 -22.32 -27.13
C GLY A 339 19.47 -20.91 -27.73
N HIS A 340 18.27 -20.63 -28.21
CA HIS A 340 17.89 -19.32 -28.78
C HIS A 340 17.60 -18.29 -27.69
N SER A 341 17.65 -17.01 -28.06
CA SER A 341 17.34 -15.87 -27.18
C SER A 341 18.13 -15.89 -25.87
N THR A 342 19.42 -16.23 -25.96
CA THR A 342 20.33 -16.31 -24.81
C THR A 342 21.35 -15.19 -24.88
N CYS A 343 21.63 -14.54 -23.76
CA CYS A 343 22.67 -13.52 -23.63
C CYS A 343 23.73 -13.98 -22.62
N ILE A 344 25.02 -13.83 -22.95
CA ILE A 344 26.14 -14.28 -22.12
C ILE A 344 27.16 -13.14 -21.96
N GLY A 345 27.34 -12.69 -20.72
CA GLY A 345 28.31 -11.67 -20.33
C GLY A 345 29.76 -12.16 -20.30
N ALA A 346 30.70 -11.21 -20.28
CA ALA A 346 32.14 -11.44 -20.26
C ALA A 346 32.60 -12.22 -19.01
N GLY A 347 33.73 -12.91 -19.13
CA GLY A 347 34.33 -13.71 -18.06
C GLY A 347 33.58 -15.01 -17.70
N THR A 348 32.39 -15.22 -18.28
CA THR A 348 31.56 -16.37 -17.96
C THR A 348 32.10 -17.68 -18.57
N VAL A 349 32.07 -18.74 -17.76
CA VAL A 349 32.50 -20.09 -18.13
C VAL A 349 31.29 -21.03 -18.11
N ILE A 350 31.06 -21.70 -19.23
CA ILE A 350 30.05 -22.75 -19.36
C ILE A 350 30.76 -24.05 -19.67
N GLU A 351 30.64 -25.03 -18.79
CA GLU A 351 31.33 -26.32 -18.91
C GLU A 351 30.65 -27.29 -19.89
N ASP A 352 31.26 -28.45 -20.10
CA ASP A 352 30.77 -29.48 -21.01
C ASP A 352 29.42 -30.06 -20.53
N GLY A 353 28.54 -30.39 -21.48
CA GLY A 353 27.21 -30.95 -21.19
C GLY A 353 26.14 -29.94 -20.75
N ALA A 354 26.53 -28.72 -20.34
CA ALA A 354 25.59 -27.71 -19.87
C ALA A 354 24.63 -27.21 -20.96
N GLU A 355 23.38 -26.95 -20.57
CA GLU A 355 22.31 -26.47 -21.46
C GLU A 355 21.78 -25.12 -21.01
N VAL A 356 21.82 -24.11 -21.90
CA VAL A 356 21.33 -22.76 -21.60
C VAL A 356 20.42 -22.26 -22.71
N ALA A 357 19.15 -21.98 -22.40
CA ALA A 357 18.19 -21.49 -23.38
C ALA A 357 17.29 -20.38 -22.82
N GLN A 358 16.99 -19.36 -23.63
CA GLN A 358 16.08 -18.25 -23.27
C GLN A 358 16.47 -17.52 -21.97
N SER A 359 17.77 -17.52 -21.65
CA SER A 359 18.30 -17.03 -20.36
C SER A 359 19.27 -15.88 -20.58
N VAL A 360 19.34 -14.97 -19.60
CA VAL A 360 20.35 -13.91 -19.54
C VAL A 360 21.36 -14.30 -18.49
N ILE A 361 22.62 -14.45 -18.89
CA ILE A 361 23.74 -14.75 -18.01
C ILE A 361 24.60 -13.49 -17.88
N GLY A 362 24.76 -13.03 -16.66
CA GLY A 362 25.64 -11.93 -16.27
C GLY A 362 27.12 -12.24 -16.50
N ARG A 363 27.96 -11.35 -15.97
CA ARG A 363 29.42 -11.45 -16.09
C ARG A 363 29.99 -12.32 -14.97
N ASN A 364 31.16 -12.92 -15.25
CA ASN A 364 31.89 -13.77 -14.31
C ASN A 364 31.06 -14.92 -13.71
N CYS A 365 30.07 -15.42 -14.44
CA CYS A 365 29.30 -16.57 -13.99
C CYS A 365 30.03 -17.87 -14.30
N HIS A 366 29.75 -18.89 -13.50
CA HIS A 366 30.26 -20.24 -13.73
C HIS A 366 29.09 -21.22 -13.80
N ILE A 367 28.96 -21.94 -14.91
CA ILE A 367 27.94 -22.97 -15.11
C ILE A 367 28.66 -24.31 -15.27
N GLY A 368 28.49 -25.18 -14.28
CA GLY A 368 29.12 -26.50 -14.17
C GLY A 368 28.58 -27.52 -15.18
N LYS A 369 29.13 -28.74 -15.12
CA LYS A 369 28.82 -29.82 -16.06
C LYS A 369 27.40 -30.30 -15.91
N ASP A 370 26.77 -30.61 -17.04
CA ASP A 370 25.40 -31.14 -17.12
C ASP A 370 24.33 -30.27 -16.42
N ALA A 371 24.64 -28.99 -16.14
CA ALA A 371 23.71 -28.05 -15.55
C ALA A 371 22.71 -27.53 -16.61
N VAL A 372 21.47 -27.28 -16.20
CA VAL A 372 20.38 -26.86 -17.09
C VAL A 372 19.82 -25.51 -16.63
N VAL A 373 19.90 -24.49 -17.49
CA VAL A 373 19.44 -23.13 -17.21
C VAL A 373 18.48 -22.66 -18.29
N VAL A 374 17.18 -22.62 -17.98
CA VAL A 374 16.13 -22.29 -18.96
C VAL A 374 15.26 -21.14 -18.49
N GLY A 375 15.15 -20.09 -19.32
CA GLY A 375 14.24 -18.98 -19.06
C GLY A 375 14.60 -18.14 -17.82
N SER A 376 15.87 -18.17 -17.39
CA SER A 376 16.33 -17.64 -16.11
C SER A 376 17.28 -16.45 -16.28
N TYR A 377 17.37 -15.63 -15.23
CA TYR A 377 18.17 -14.41 -15.19
C TYR A 377 19.24 -14.55 -14.10
N LEU A 378 20.49 -14.72 -14.52
CA LEU A 378 21.65 -14.81 -13.63
C LEU A 378 22.37 -13.47 -13.67
N LEU A 379 22.51 -12.80 -12.52
CA LEU A 379 23.25 -11.55 -12.44
C LEU A 379 24.77 -11.81 -12.30
N GLU A 380 25.55 -10.91 -11.71
CA GLU A 380 27.02 -11.01 -11.71
C GLU A 380 27.56 -12.05 -10.72
N GLY A 381 28.55 -12.84 -11.15
CA GLY A 381 29.29 -13.75 -10.26
C GLY A 381 28.49 -14.96 -9.76
N VAL A 382 27.37 -15.30 -10.41
CA VAL A 382 26.55 -16.45 -10.03
C VAL A 382 27.26 -17.76 -10.38
N ARG A 383 27.25 -18.72 -9.44
CA ARG A 383 27.87 -20.05 -9.61
C ARG A 383 26.81 -21.14 -9.56
N ILE A 384 26.67 -21.88 -10.65
CA ILE A 384 25.81 -23.05 -10.77
C ILE A 384 26.74 -24.26 -10.85
N HIS A 385 26.67 -25.14 -9.86
CA HIS A 385 27.49 -26.36 -9.81
C HIS A 385 26.93 -27.47 -10.73
N ASN A 386 27.64 -28.60 -10.75
CA ASN A 386 27.34 -29.74 -11.62
C ASN A 386 25.93 -30.31 -11.36
N GLY A 387 25.22 -30.67 -12.44
CA GLY A 387 23.89 -31.29 -12.37
C GLY A 387 22.75 -30.39 -11.87
N ALA A 388 23.03 -29.13 -11.52
CA ALA A 388 22.03 -28.20 -11.01
C ALA A 388 21.05 -27.74 -12.10
N GLN A 389 19.79 -27.52 -11.70
CA GLN A 389 18.70 -27.14 -12.60
C GLN A 389 18.07 -25.83 -12.16
N VAL A 390 17.98 -24.86 -13.07
CA VAL A 390 17.42 -23.54 -12.80
C VAL A 390 16.45 -23.15 -13.91
N SER A 391 15.17 -23.03 -13.56
CA SER A 391 14.12 -22.73 -14.54
C SER A 391 13.30 -21.51 -14.13
N HIS A 392 13.17 -20.52 -15.02
CA HIS A 392 12.33 -19.33 -14.84
C HIS A 392 12.53 -18.62 -13.49
N SER A 393 13.78 -18.40 -13.10
CA SER A 393 14.15 -17.79 -11.81
C SER A 393 15.07 -16.57 -12.00
N LEU A 394 15.04 -15.66 -11.03
CA LEU A 394 15.97 -14.51 -10.95
C LEU A 394 16.98 -14.76 -9.82
N LEU A 395 18.27 -14.80 -10.16
CA LEU A 395 19.37 -15.06 -9.23
C LEU A 395 20.27 -13.83 -9.20
N CYS A 396 20.30 -13.14 -8.05
CA CYS A 396 21.10 -11.94 -7.83
C CYS A 396 22.60 -12.23 -7.68
N ASP A 397 23.40 -11.18 -7.46
CA ASP A 397 24.86 -11.32 -7.53
C ASP A 397 25.41 -12.26 -6.46
N GLY A 398 26.39 -13.07 -6.86
CA GLY A 398 27.10 -13.98 -5.96
C GLY A 398 26.27 -15.17 -5.44
N VAL A 399 25.08 -15.43 -5.98
CA VAL A 399 24.28 -16.61 -5.64
C VAL A 399 25.02 -17.89 -6.02
N VAL A 400 24.96 -18.90 -5.16
CA VAL A 400 25.58 -20.22 -5.38
C VAL A 400 24.53 -21.31 -5.31
N VAL A 401 24.38 -22.06 -6.41
CA VAL A 401 23.52 -23.25 -6.48
C VAL A 401 24.43 -24.47 -6.48
N LYS A 402 24.39 -25.27 -5.41
CA LYS A 402 25.24 -26.47 -5.24
C LYS A 402 24.80 -27.63 -6.15
N GLU A 403 25.59 -28.70 -6.12
CA GLU A 403 25.41 -29.88 -6.96
C GLU A 403 24.03 -30.50 -6.80
N ASP A 404 23.44 -30.93 -7.91
CA ASP A 404 22.12 -31.57 -7.99
C ASP A 404 20.95 -30.77 -7.39
N ALA A 405 21.15 -29.48 -7.08
CA ALA A 405 20.09 -28.62 -6.58
C ALA A 405 19.15 -28.15 -7.70
N SER A 406 17.88 -27.97 -7.39
CA SER A 406 16.85 -27.57 -8.35
C SER A 406 16.11 -26.32 -7.89
N VAL A 407 16.13 -25.27 -8.70
CA VAL A 407 15.40 -24.02 -8.48
C VAL A 407 14.20 -23.97 -9.41
N CYS A 408 13.01 -24.04 -8.81
CA CYS A 408 11.76 -24.08 -9.55
C CYS A 408 11.32 -22.71 -10.11
N PRO A 409 10.38 -22.70 -11.07
CA PRO A 409 9.84 -21.48 -11.68
C PRO A 409 9.28 -20.45 -10.70
N GLY A 410 9.53 -19.18 -11.00
CA GLY A 410 9.02 -18.05 -10.23
C GLY A 410 9.79 -17.73 -8.96
N SER A 411 10.86 -18.47 -8.66
CA SER A 411 11.68 -18.23 -7.47
C SER A 411 12.68 -17.09 -7.67
N ILE A 412 12.88 -16.31 -6.61
CA ILE A 412 13.77 -15.14 -6.58
C ILE A 412 14.82 -15.36 -5.49
N LEU A 413 16.10 -15.42 -5.87
CA LEU A 413 17.21 -15.57 -4.94
C LEU A 413 17.95 -14.23 -4.83
N SER A 414 17.86 -13.57 -3.66
CA SER A 414 18.59 -12.34 -3.37
C SER A 414 20.10 -12.57 -3.31
N PHE A 415 20.86 -11.50 -3.10
CA PHE A 415 22.31 -11.48 -3.15
C PHE A 415 22.95 -12.52 -2.22
N LYS A 416 23.97 -13.22 -2.73
CA LYS A 416 24.81 -14.18 -2.00
C LYS A 416 24.08 -15.36 -1.33
N VAL A 417 22.83 -15.63 -1.69
CA VAL A 417 22.09 -16.80 -1.22
C VAL A 417 22.77 -18.09 -1.69
N VAL A 418 22.84 -19.09 -0.82
CA VAL A 418 23.42 -20.41 -1.14
C VAL A 418 22.34 -21.48 -1.03
N VAL A 419 22.10 -22.19 -2.13
CA VAL A 419 21.21 -23.36 -2.16
C VAL A 419 22.05 -24.63 -1.90
N GLY A 420 21.68 -25.39 -0.87
CA GLY A 420 22.35 -26.61 -0.44
C GLY A 420 22.29 -27.74 -1.49
N GLN A 421 23.18 -28.72 -1.34
CA GLN A 421 23.30 -29.84 -2.28
C GLN A 421 22.02 -30.68 -2.34
N GLY A 422 21.59 -31.05 -3.55
CA GLY A 422 20.39 -31.88 -3.78
C GLY A 422 19.07 -31.24 -3.36
N LYS A 423 19.07 -29.96 -2.96
CA LYS A 423 17.86 -29.29 -2.46
C LYS A 423 16.98 -28.81 -3.60
N VAL A 424 15.68 -29.06 -3.48
CA VAL A 424 14.66 -28.50 -4.37
C VAL A 424 14.01 -27.29 -3.71
N ILE A 425 14.19 -26.11 -4.30
CA ILE A 425 13.49 -24.89 -3.92
C ILE A 425 12.11 -24.92 -4.57
N LYS A 426 11.06 -24.72 -3.78
CA LYS A 426 9.67 -24.70 -4.25
C LYS A 426 9.44 -23.56 -5.26
N PRO A 427 8.43 -23.68 -6.15
CA PRO A 427 8.05 -22.57 -7.03
C PRO A 427 7.66 -21.32 -6.25
N LEU A 428 7.78 -20.14 -6.87
CA LEU A 428 7.37 -18.84 -6.30
C LEU A 428 7.98 -18.53 -4.92
N THR A 429 9.17 -19.06 -4.64
CA THR A 429 9.85 -18.85 -3.35
C THR A 429 10.87 -17.74 -3.47
N SER A 430 10.78 -16.75 -2.57
CA SER A 430 11.78 -15.68 -2.44
C SER A 430 12.73 -15.99 -1.29
N LEU A 431 14.04 -15.91 -1.52
CA LEU A 431 15.08 -16.13 -0.50
C LEU A 431 15.96 -14.89 -0.34
N SER A 432 16.31 -14.55 0.89
CA SER A 432 17.21 -13.44 1.22
C SER A 432 18.14 -13.78 2.37
N LEU A 433 19.33 -13.20 2.41
CA LEU A 433 20.18 -13.24 3.60
C LEU A 433 19.69 -12.27 4.69
N CYS A 434 18.96 -11.21 4.31
CA CYS A 434 18.32 -10.30 5.26
C CYS A 434 17.13 -11.01 5.92
N ARG A 435 17.14 -11.07 7.26
CA ARG A 435 16.02 -11.61 8.01
C ARG A 435 14.85 -10.64 7.97
N GLN A 436 13.69 -11.13 7.54
CA GLN A 436 12.44 -10.37 7.67
C GLN A 436 12.06 -10.31 9.15
N LEU A 437 11.91 -9.11 9.71
CA LEU A 437 11.36 -8.93 11.04
C LEU A 437 9.88 -9.33 11.00
N GLN A 438 9.48 -10.32 11.82
CA GLN A 438 8.07 -10.67 11.96
C GLN A 438 7.33 -9.50 12.61
N GLN A 439 6.21 -9.09 12.01
CA GLN A 439 5.34 -8.04 12.54
C GLN A 439 4.90 -8.39 13.98
N SER A 440 5.40 -7.67 14.97
CA SER A 440 4.65 -7.44 16.20
C SER A 440 3.57 -6.42 15.86
N ALA A 441 2.31 -6.71 16.18
CA ALA A 441 1.10 -5.97 15.81
C ALA A 441 0.98 -4.54 16.41
N SER A 442 2.08 -3.82 16.60
CA SER A 442 2.13 -2.55 17.32
C SER A 442 3.09 -1.50 16.73
N LEU A 443 3.67 -1.74 15.54
CA LEU A 443 4.56 -0.77 14.89
C LEU A 443 3.92 -0.33 13.58
N SER A 444 3.76 0.98 13.41
CA SER A 444 3.33 1.56 12.14
C SER A 444 4.39 1.36 11.06
N ASP A 445 3.99 1.40 9.79
CA ASP A 445 4.91 1.24 8.66
C ASP A 445 6.10 2.21 8.69
N ASP A 446 5.94 3.36 9.36
CA ASP A 446 6.97 4.38 9.55
C ASP A 446 8.08 4.01 10.55
N GLU A 447 7.80 3.18 11.56
CA GLU A 447 8.78 2.78 12.58
C GLU A 447 9.69 1.62 12.09
N LEU A 448 9.22 0.83 11.12
CA LEU A 448 9.94 -0.34 10.60
C LEU A 448 11.16 0.02 9.74
N GLU A 449 11.12 1.16 9.03
CA GLU A 449 12.25 1.62 8.20
C GLU A 449 13.47 2.00 9.05
N TYR A 450 13.26 2.53 10.26
CA TYR A 450 14.35 2.86 11.19
C TYR A 450 14.98 1.61 11.84
N ALA A 451 14.18 0.55 12.08
CA ALA A 451 14.68 -0.69 12.66
C ALA A 451 15.59 -1.49 11.71
N MET A 452 15.31 -1.46 10.40
CA MET A 452 16.12 -2.17 9.39
C MET A 452 17.41 -1.42 9.02
N ALA A 453 17.40 -0.07 9.05
CA ALA A 453 18.60 0.73 8.81
C ALA A 453 19.68 0.54 9.91
N GLY A 454 19.29 0.20 11.13
CA GLY A 454 20.20 -0.01 12.27
C GLY A 454 20.92 -1.36 12.32
N THR A 455 20.48 -2.37 11.54
CA THR A 455 21.06 -3.73 11.58
C THR A 455 22.00 -4.04 10.42
N ALA A 456 22.10 -3.15 9.43
CA ALA A 456 23.09 -3.23 8.35
C ALA A 456 24.45 -2.66 8.78
N SER A 457 25.08 -3.25 9.79
CA SER A 457 26.51 -3.07 10.06
C SER A 457 27.23 -4.41 9.88
N PRO A 458 28.24 -4.52 9.00
CA PRO A 458 29.12 -5.68 9.01
C PRO A 458 29.89 -5.72 10.35
N PRO A 459 30.26 -6.91 10.88
CA PRO A 459 31.07 -6.97 12.09
C PRO A 459 32.41 -6.27 11.84
N SER A 460 32.69 -5.23 12.63
CA SER A 460 33.91 -4.43 12.51
C SER A 460 35.14 -5.24 12.95
N GLU A 461 36.15 -5.33 12.07
CA GLU A 461 37.49 -5.76 12.45
C GLU A 461 38.14 -4.68 13.35
N ALA A 462 38.60 -5.11 14.52
CA ALA A 462 39.29 -4.26 15.48
C ALA A 462 40.66 -3.82 14.95
N ALA A 463 40.87 -2.50 14.94
CA ALA A 463 42.13 -1.85 14.60
C ALA A 463 43.25 -2.19 15.60
N GLY A 464 44.36 -2.70 15.08
CA GLY A 464 45.63 -2.83 15.79
C GLY A 464 46.78 -2.73 14.80
N GLY A 465 47.37 -1.55 14.67
CA GLY A 465 48.34 -1.23 13.61
C GLY A 465 49.72 -1.87 13.77
N ARG A 466 50.35 -2.18 12.63
CA ARG A 466 51.76 -1.92 12.26
C ARG A 466 52.08 -2.51 10.89
N SER A 467 52.60 -1.69 9.97
CA SER A 467 53.37 -2.11 8.79
C SER A 467 54.72 -2.72 9.24
N PRO A 468 55.44 -3.58 8.47
CA PRO A 468 55.98 -3.24 7.12
C PRO A 468 56.16 -4.39 6.07
N GLU A 469 56.33 -3.95 4.82
CA GLU A 469 57.21 -4.44 3.71
C GLU A 469 57.17 -5.88 3.11
N ALA A 470 56.82 -5.92 1.81
CA ALA A 470 57.39 -6.64 0.65
C ALA A 470 57.76 -8.15 0.69
N SER A 471 57.10 -8.97 -0.16
CA SER A 471 57.71 -9.74 -1.29
C SER A 471 56.78 -10.82 -1.90
N GLY A 472 56.66 -10.83 -3.24
CA GLY A 472 56.58 -11.99 -4.17
C GLY A 472 55.49 -13.08 -4.10
N PRO A 473 55.06 -13.69 -5.23
CA PRO A 473 53.75 -14.33 -5.38
C PRO A 473 53.75 -15.87 -5.22
N GLY A 474 52.66 -16.45 -4.71
CA GLY A 474 52.42 -17.89 -4.77
C GLY A 474 51.15 -18.36 -4.04
N ALA A 475 50.29 -19.05 -4.79
CA ALA A 475 49.23 -19.99 -4.37
C ALA A 475 48.01 -19.43 -3.60
N GLU A 476 46.92 -19.18 -4.32
CA GLU A 476 45.54 -19.19 -3.79
C GLU A 476 44.97 -20.61 -3.94
N GLU A 477 45.04 -21.40 -2.87
CA GLU A 477 44.18 -22.54 -2.60
C GLU A 477 43.82 -22.48 -1.10
N ASP A 478 42.57 -22.81 -0.78
CA ASP A 478 41.98 -22.98 0.56
C ASP A 478 41.66 -21.73 1.41
N ALA A 479 40.49 -21.15 1.13
CA ALA A 479 39.71 -20.39 2.11
C ALA A 479 38.29 -20.95 2.21
N ALA A 480 38.18 -22.21 2.64
CA ALA A 480 36.92 -22.89 2.97
C ALA A 480 37.09 -23.73 4.24
N ALA A 481 37.65 -23.15 5.31
CA ALA A 481 37.70 -23.79 6.63
C ALA A 481 38.04 -22.77 7.73
N ALA A 482 37.05 -22.00 8.21
CA ALA A 482 37.10 -21.36 9.54
C ALA A 482 35.78 -20.66 9.88
N LEU A 483 34.73 -21.43 10.24
CA LEU A 483 33.63 -20.94 11.08
C LEU A 483 33.08 -22.12 11.91
N SER A 484 33.80 -22.47 12.98
CA SER A 484 33.28 -23.36 14.03
C SER A 484 33.85 -22.95 15.39
N ASP A 485 33.08 -22.17 16.16
CA ASP A 485 32.93 -22.19 17.63
C ASP A 485 32.01 -21.01 17.98
N GLY A 486 30.97 -21.04 18.81
CA GLY A 486 30.29 -22.06 19.61
C GLY A 486 29.20 -21.33 20.44
N GLY A 487 27.98 -21.89 20.50
CA GLY A 487 26.96 -21.60 21.52
C GLY A 487 25.92 -20.48 21.27
N ASP A 488 24.78 -20.80 20.64
CA ASP A 488 23.46 -20.99 21.30
C ASP A 488 22.42 -21.42 20.25
N GLY A 489 21.46 -22.26 20.64
CA GLY A 489 20.65 -23.13 19.76
C GLY A 489 19.53 -22.46 18.96
N GLY A 490 19.87 -21.62 17.98
CA GLY A 490 18.98 -21.23 16.88
C GLY A 490 19.75 -21.30 15.56
N GLY A 491 19.32 -22.12 14.60
CA GLY A 491 19.98 -22.24 13.31
C GLY A 491 20.13 -20.85 12.64
N LEU A 492 21.34 -20.52 12.18
CA LEU A 492 21.68 -19.21 11.59
C LEU A 492 20.84 -18.88 10.34
N TYR A 493 20.35 -19.91 9.63
CA TYR A 493 19.55 -19.81 8.41
C TYR A 493 18.40 -20.82 8.39
N ASP A 494 17.44 -20.64 7.49
CA ASP A 494 16.28 -21.53 7.34
C ASP A 494 16.70 -22.83 6.62
N VAL A 495 17.40 -23.70 7.35
CA VAL A 495 17.94 -24.98 6.85
C VAL A 495 16.87 -25.85 6.20
N SER A 496 15.61 -25.75 6.64
CA SER A 496 14.47 -26.46 6.05
C SER A 496 14.17 -26.03 4.61
N VAL A 497 14.48 -24.78 4.25
CA VAL A 497 14.20 -24.17 2.95
C VAL A 497 15.43 -24.24 2.05
N VAL A 498 16.61 -23.87 2.55
CA VAL A 498 17.85 -23.82 1.75
C VAL A 498 18.69 -25.09 1.79
N GLY A 499 18.43 -26.01 2.72
CA GLY A 499 19.21 -27.24 2.91
C GLY A 499 20.33 -27.09 3.95
N PRO A 500 20.96 -28.20 4.37
CA PRO A 500 21.95 -28.24 5.47
C PRO A 500 23.18 -27.36 5.23
N ASP A 501 23.61 -27.22 3.97
CA ASP A 501 24.75 -26.38 3.60
C ASP A 501 24.33 -25.09 2.88
N GLY A 502 23.07 -24.69 3.02
CA GLY A 502 22.50 -23.49 2.43
C GLY A 502 22.57 -22.29 3.36
N ALA A 503 22.49 -21.10 2.78
CA ALA A 503 22.44 -19.83 3.51
C ALA A 503 21.33 -18.95 2.93
N GLY A 504 20.37 -18.57 3.78
CA GLY A 504 19.22 -17.76 3.41
C GLY A 504 18.01 -17.99 4.32
N HIS A 505 17.18 -16.97 4.41
CA HIS A 505 15.86 -16.98 5.02
C HIS A 505 14.79 -16.91 3.94
N GLN A 506 13.65 -17.55 4.18
CA GLN A 506 12.48 -17.40 3.32
C GLN A 506 11.87 -16.02 3.52
N TRP A 507 11.72 -15.27 2.42
CA TRP A 507 11.05 -13.98 2.41
C TRP A 507 9.58 -14.16 2.04
N GLN A 508 8.68 -13.71 2.90
CA GLN A 508 7.25 -13.67 2.62
C GLN A 508 6.89 -12.28 2.09
N PRO A 509 6.34 -12.17 0.86
CA PRO A 509 5.78 -10.90 0.39
C PRO A 509 4.71 -10.40 1.37
N HIS A 510 4.72 -9.10 1.71
CA HIS A 510 3.68 -8.50 2.56
C HIS A 510 2.31 -8.44 1.87
N ASP A 511 2.28 -8.46 0.53
CA ASP A 511 1.05 -8.62 -0.23
C ASP A 511 0.65 -10.09 -0.25
N VAL A 512 -0.39 -10.42 0.52
CA VAL A 512 -1.11 -11.71 0.48
C VAL A 512 -1.41 -12.05 -0.99
N ASP A 513 -0.89 -13.20 -1.45
CA ASP A 513 -1.03 -13.78 -2.80
C ASP A 513 -1.63 -12.82 -3.86
N PRO A 514 -0.82 -11.92 -4.47
CA PRO A 514 -1.32 -10.90 -5.40
C PRO A 514 -1.93 -11.49 -6.68
N TYR A 515 -1.89 -12.81 -6.84
CA TYR A 515 -2.23 -13.50 -8.08
C TYR A 515 -3.20 -14.67 -7.88
N GLY A 516 -3.65 -14.95 -6.65
CA GLY A 516 -4.54 -16.09 -6.36
C GLY A 516 -3.99 -17.44 -6.86
N LEU A 517 -2.66 -17.59 -6.85
CA LEU A 517 -1.97 -18.74 -7.46
C LEU A 517 -1.78 -19.91 -6.48
N ALA A 518 -2.03 -19.72 -5.19
CA ALA A 518 -1.95 -20.81 -4.21
C ALA A 518 -2.87 -22.00 -4.57
N ALA A 519 -3.97 -21.76 -5.30
CA ALA A 519 -4.91 -22.79 -5.75
C ALA A 519 -4.51 -23.52 -7.05
N ALA A 520 -3.51 -23.05 -7.80
CA ALA A 520 -3.15 -23.63 -9.10
C ALA A 520 -1.64 -23.77 -9.27
N ALA A 521 -1.06 -24.75 -8.59
CA ALA A 521 0.29 -25.23 -8.92
C ALA A 521 0.32 -25.65 -10.41
N PRO A 522 1.19 -25.05 -11.25
CA PRO A 522 1.32 -25.52 -12.62
C PRO A 522 1.93 -26.93 -12.61
N ARG A 523 1.15 -27.93 -13.04
CA ARG A 523 1.61 -29.31 -13.24
C ARG A 523 2.50 -29.38 -14.48
N PHE A 524 3.74 -28.93 -14.37
CA PHE A 524 4.79 -29.29 -15.32
C PHE A 524 5.57 -30.49 -14.76
N SER A 525 5.24 -31.68 -15.27
CA SER A 525 6.02 -32.90 -15.03
C SER A 525 6.86 -33.22 -16.27
N ILE A 526 8.15 -33.48 -16.08
CA ILE A 526 9.08 -33.96 -17.12
C ILE A 526 9.09 -35.52 -17.15
N ALA A 527 7.96 -36.18 -16.93
CA ALA A 527 7.87 -37.65 -17.07
C ALA A 527 6.47 -38.14 -17.49
N PRO A 528 6.36 -39.23 -18.29
CA PRO A 528 5.08 -39.77 -18.74
C PRO A 528 4.38 -40.57 -17.62
N PRO A 529 3.04 -40.46 -17.46
CA PRO A 529 2.33 -41.01 -16.30
C PRO A 529 2.01 -42.52 -16.47
N PRO A 530 2.09 -43.32 -15.39
CA PRO A 530 1.49 -44.66 -15.34
C PRO A 530 -0.03 -44.58 -15.05
N PRO A 531 -0.82 -45.60 -15.43
CA PRO A 531 -2.27 -45.57 -15.26
C PRO A 531 -2.65 -45.89 -13.80
N GLY A 532 -3.37 -44.98 -13.17
CA GLY A 532 -3.98 -45.14 -11.84
C GLY A 532 -5.51 -45.05 -11.89
N PRO A 533 -6.21 -45.63 -10.90
CA PRO A 533 -7.63 -45.97 -10.96
C PRO A 533 -8.58 -44.82 -10.60
N SER A 534 -9.86 -45.05 -10.92
CA SER A 534 -11.03 -44.18 -10.77
C SER A 534 -11.37 -43.77 -9.31
N PRO A 535 -12.04 -42.61 -9.12
CA PRO A 535 -12.16 -41.95 -7.82
C PRO A 535 -13.37 -42.42 -6.98
N GLN A 536 -13.24 -42.28 -5.67
CA GLN A 536 -14.35 -42.22 -4.69
C GLN A 536 -14.52 -40.77 -4.22
N PRO A 537 -15.74 -40.36 -3.79
CA PRO A 537 -16.01 -39.00 -3.36
C PRO A 537 -15.67 -38.83 -1.88
N GLU A 538 -14.98 -37.74 -1.55
CA GLU A 538 -14.78 -37.27 -0.17
C GLU A 538 -15.33 -35.84 -0.07
N ASP A 539 -16.04 -35.58 1.02
CA ASP A 539 -16.85 -34.40 1.31
C ASP A 539 -15.99 -33.13 1.45
N GLU A 540 -16.25 -32.14 0.59
CA GLU A 540 -15.77 -30.75 0.75
C GLU A 540 -16.79 -29.98 1.61
N LEU A 541 -16.36 -29.51 2.77
CA LEU A 541 -17.04 -28.44 3.51
C LEU A 541 -16.67 -27.12 2.84
N SER A 542 -17.68 -26.43 2.31
CA SER A 542 -17.58 -25.23 1.50
C SER A 542 -17.28 -23.97 2.33
N GLU A 543 -16.36 -23.15 1.84
CA GLU A 543 -16.05 -21.76 2.26
C GLU A 543 -17.21 -20.77 1.96
N GLU A 544 -18.46 -21.25 1.99
CA GLU A 544 -19.67 -20.43 1.77
C GLU A 544 -20.25 -19.88 3.09
N ASP A 545 -19.79 -20.37 4.24
CA ASP A 545 -20.33 -19.99 5.57
C ASP A 545 -19.66 -18.73 6.18
N GLU A 546 -18.48 -18.30 5.72
CA GLU A 546 -17.86 -17.04 6.20
C GLU A 546 -18.27 -15.80 5.40
N LEU A 547 -18.62 -15.97 4.11
CA LEU A 547 -19.15 -14.88 3.28
C LEU A 547 -20.63 -14.56 3.57
N THR A 548 -21.37 -15.50 4.16
CA THR A 548 -22.77 -15.29 4.55
C THR A 548 -22.92 -14.51 5.84
N ALA A 549 -21.93 -14.50 6.74
CA ALA A 549 -21.94 -13.69 7.95
C ALA A 549 -21.74 -12.19 7.65
N ALA A 550 -20.76 -11.85 6.80
CA ALA A 550 -20.51 -10.46 6.39
C ALA A 550 -21.64 -9.90 5.50
N ALA A 551 -22.21 -10.73 4.61
CA ALA A 551 -23.38 -10.35 3.82
C ALA A 551 -24.66 -10.24 4.65
N ALA A 552 -24.78 -10.97 5.76
CA ALA A 552 -25.88 -10.82 6.71
C ALA A 552 -25.73 -9.56 7.58
N GLU A 553 -24.50 -9.13 7.89
CA GLU A 553 -24.24 -7.83 8.54
C GLU A 553 -24.54 -6.65 7.60
N GLU A 554 -24.12 -6.70 6.33
CA GLU A 554 -24.49 -5.69 5.33
C GLU A 554 -26.02 -5.67 5.07
N ALA A 555 -26.65 -6.83 4.93
CA ALA A 555 -28.10 -6.91 4.73
C ALA A 555 -28.91 -6.47 5.96
N ALA A 556 -28.38 -6.63 7.17
CA ALA A 556 -28.98 -6.10 8.40
C ALA A 556 -28.77 -4.58 8.54
N GLN A 557 -27.64 -4.05 8.04
CA GLN A 557 -27.38 -2.60 7.96
C GLN A 557 -28.31 -1.92 6.94
N ASP A 558 -28.56 -2.55 5.79
CA ASP A 558 -29.50 -2.05 4.78
C ASP A 558 -30.98 -2.15 5.23
N ALA A 559 -31.33 -3.13 6.08
CA ALA A 559 -32.68 -3.22 6.65
C ALA A 559 -32.92 -2.22 7.79
N ALA A 560 -31.89 -1.88 8.57
CA ALA A 560 -31.93 -0.86 9.62
C ALA A 560 -31.83 0.57 9.06
N ALA A 561 -31.32 0.76 7.84
CA ALA A 561 -31.35 2.03 7.11
C ALA A 561 -32.76 2.51 6.73
N ALA A 562 -33.80 1.69 6.97
CA ALA A 562 -35.19 2.08 6.73
C ALA A 562 -35.77 3.00 7.80
N ASP A 563 -35.16 3.09 8.99
CA ASP A 563 -35.59 3.96 10.09
C ASP A 563 -34.48 4.96 10.49
N PRO A 564 -34.61 6.25 10.09
CA PRO A 564 -33.67 7.30 10.46
C PRO A 564 -33.47 7.47 11.97
N GLU A 565 -34.48 7.13 12.79
CA GLU A 565 -34.38 7.23 14.25
C GLU A 565 -33.48 6.13 14.84
N ALA A 566 -33.63 4.90 14.36
CA ALA A 566 -32.80 3.78 14.78
C ALA A 566 -31.32 3.98 14.38
N SER A 567 -31.05 4.55 13.20
CA SER A 567 -29.68 4.87 12.77
C SER A 567 -29.02 5.91 13.67
N PHE A 568 -29.74 7.01 13.94
CA PHE A 568 -29.24 8.07 14.81
C PHE A 568 -28.99 7.58 16.24
N LYS A 569 -29.91 6.80 16.82
CA LYS A 569 -29.72 6.17 18.13
C LYS A 569 -28.43 5.34 18.18
N ARG A 570 -28.16 4.55 17.15
CA ARG A 570 -26.95 3.73 17.07
C ARG A 570 -25.70 4.59 17.00
N GLU A 571 -25.68 5.64 16.20
CA GLU A 571 -24.52 6.53 16.07
C GLU A 571 -24.21 7.28 17.37
N VAL A 572 -25.25 7.77 18.07
CA VAL A 572 -25.07 8.40 19.39
C VAL A 572 -24.51 7.40 20.41
N ALA A 573 -25.06 6.18 20.44
CA ALA A 573 -24.60 5.12 21.33
C ALA A 573 -23.15 4.70 21.04
N GLU A 574 -22.79 4.50 19.77
CA GLU A 574 -21.41 4.14 19.36
C GLU A 574 -20.41 5.26 19.67
N THR A 575 -20.79 6.52 19.42
CA THR A 575 -19.96 7.68 19.74
C THR A 575 -19.69 7.76 21.24
N PHE A 576 -20.74 7.61 22.05
CA PHE A 576 -20.60 7.59 23.51
C PHE A 576 -19.74 6.41 24.00
N LEU A 577 -19.98 5.20 23.48
CA LEU A 577 -19.18 4.01 23.83
C LEU A 577 -17.70 4.17 23.48
N ARG A 578 -17.39 4.78 22.34
CA ARG A 578 -16.01 5.12 21.96
C ARG A 578 -15.39 6.11 22.95
N CYS A 579 -16.11 7.15 23.35
CA CYS A 579 -15.65 8.09 24.37
C CYS A 579 -15.34 7.40 25.71
N VAL A 580 -16.17 6.44 26.12
CA VAL A 580 -15.96 5.65 27.34
C VAL A 580 -14.76 4.71 27.19
N HIS A 581 -14.60 4.04 26.05
CA HIS A 581 -13.49 3.11 25.77
C HIS A 581 -12.13 3.82 25.77
N ASP A 582 -12.03 4.92 25.01
CA ASP A 582 -10.76 5.64 24.79
C ASP A 582 -10.45 6.63 25.91
N GLY A 583 -11.38 6.84 26.84
CA GLY A 583 -11.23 7.76 27.98
C GLY A 583 -11.19 9.23 27.57
N PHE A 584 -11.97 9.62 26.56
CA PHE A 584 -12.04 11.01 26.10
C PHE A 584 -12.65 11.92 27.16
N ASP A 585 -12.23 13.19 27.13
CA ASP A 585 -12.84 14.24 27.94
C ASP A 585 -14.27 14.52 27.49
N GLN A 586 -15.12 14.92 28.43
CA GLN A 586 -16.53 15.22 28.19
C GLN A 586 -16.69 16.35 27.17
N ASP A 587 -15.76 17.30 27.11
CA ASP A 587 -15.78 18.40 26.13
C ASP A 587 -15.59 17.91 24.68
N LEU A 588 -14.79 16.87 24.45
CA LEU A 588 -14.64 16.26 23.13
C LEU A 588 -15.91 15.51 22.73
N ALA A 589 -16.51 14.76 23.67
CA ALA A 589 -17.77 14.06 23.44
C ALA A 589 -18.89 15.05 23.04
N VAL A 590 -18.96 16.22 23.68
CA VAL A 590 -19.91 17.29 23.32
C VAL A 590 -19.73 17.76 21.88
N ILE A 591 -18.50 17.89 21.39
CA ILE A 591 -18.24 18.36 20.01
C ILE A 591 -18.73 17.32 19.00
N GLU A 592 -18.40 16.05 19.20
CA GLU A 592 -18.80 14.97 18.28
C GLU A 592 -20.32 14.79 18.26
N LEU A 593 -20.95 14.73 19.44
CA LEU A 593 -22.40 14.58 19.58
C LEU A 593 -23.15 15.80 19.03
N ASN A 594 -22.61 17.02 19.19
CA ASN A 594 -23.18 18.20 18.52
C ASN A 594 -23.03 18.14 16.99
N GLY A 595 -21.92 17.60 16.48
CA GLY A 595 -21.72 17.35 15.07
C GLY A 595 -22.79 16.42 14.50
N LEU A 596 -23.03 15.28 15.17
CA LEU A 596 -24.09 14.32 14.81
C LEU A 596 -25.47 14.96 14.83
N LYS A 597 -25.78 15.71 15.90
CA LYS A 597 -27.04 16.44 16.02
C LYS A 597 -27.27 17.42 14.85
N ILE A 598 -26.23 18.16 14.44
CA ILE A 598 -26.30 19.11 13.32
C ILE A 598 -26.48 18.36 11.98
N ALA A 599 -25.80 17.23 11.80
CA ALA A 599 -25.88 16.42 10.59
C ALA A 599 -27.29 15.84 10.38
N GLU A 600 -27.93 15.35 11.44
CA GLU A 600 -29.25 14.70 11.39
C GLU A 600 -30.43 15.63 11.70
N HIS A 601 -30.18 16.94 11.88
CA HIS A 601 -31.19 17.94 12.24
C HIS A 601 -32.03 17.57 13.47
N ARG A 602 -31.38 17.09 14.54
CA ARG A 602 -32.04 16.64 15.79
C ARG A 602 -31.93 17.66 16.93
N ASP A 603 -32.65 17.40 18.01
CA ASP A 603 -32.63 18.24 19.21
C ASP A 603 -31.62 17.75 20.26
N PHE A 604 -31.31 18.62 21.22
CA PHE A 604 -30.37 18.27 22.30
C PHE A 604 -30.95 17.19 23.23
N ALA A 605 -32.28 17.19 23.45
CA ALA A 605 -32.99 16.16 24.20
C ALA A 605 -32.76 14.76 23.60
N ASP A 606 -32.87 14.60 22.27
CA ASP A 606 -32.66 13.30 21.62
C ASP A 606 -31.28 12.71 21.91
N CYS A 607 -30.23 13.54 21.88
CA CYS A 607 -28.89 13.11 22.24
C CYS A 607 -28.82 12.66 23.72
N ALA A 608 -29.37 13.46 24.64
CA ALA A 608 -29.38 13.14 26.08
C ALA A 608 -30.12 11.83 26.38
N ARG A 609 -31.27 11.62 25.73
CA ARG A 609 -32.09 10.40 25.82
C ARG A 609 -31.28 9.16 25.43
N TYR A 610 -30.63 9.18 24.27
CA TYR A 610 -29.85 8.04 23.81
C TYR A 610 -28.57 7.85 24.64
N ILE A 611 -27.88 8.91 25.08
CA ILE A 611 -26.73 8.80 25.98
C ILE A 611 -27.13 8.09 27.28
N LEU A 612 -28.23 8.51 27.92
CA LEU A 612 -28.71 7.90 29.15
C LEU A 612 -29.06 6.42 28.95
N THR A 613 -29.80 6.07 27.89
CA THR A 613 -30.10 4.65 27.61
C THR A 613 -28.85 3.82 27.36
N THR A 614 -27.82 4.40 26.74
CA THR A 614 -26.53 3.72 26.53
C THR A 614 -25.79 3.51 27.85
N MET A 615 -25.81 4.51 28.75
CA MET A 615 -25.26 4.40 30.12
C MET A 615 -25.96 3.32 30.95
N LEU A 616 -27.28 3.21 30.84
CA LEU A 616 -28.07 2.16 31.50
C LEU A 616 -27.71 0.78 30.93
N THR A 617 -27.53 0.68 29.62
CA THR A 617 -27.17 -0.58 28.94
C THR A 617 -25.76 -1.05 29.34
N LEU A 618 -24.79 -0.15 29.57
CA LEU A 618 -23.45 -0.50 30.06
C LEU A 618 -23.46 -1.20 31.44
N CYS A 619 -24.50 -0.98 32.26
CA CYS A 619 -24.65 -1.66 33.55
C CYS A 619 -25.07 -3.14 33.41
N LEU A 620 -25.53 -3.53 32.21
CA LEU A 620 -26.05 -4.84 31.86
C LEU A 620 -25.04 -5.62 31.00
N PRO A 621 -25.25 -6.94 30.78
CA PRO A 621 -24.46 -7.70 29.83
C PRO A 621 -24.55 -7.18 28.41
N ALA A 622 -23.45 -7.35 27.66
CA ALA A 622 -23.34 -6.88 26.29
C ALA A 622 -24.50 -7.44 25.44
N PRO A 623 -25.26 -6.58 24.74
CA PRO A 623 -26.27 -7.06 23.81
C PRO A 623 -25.57 -7.81 22.65
N PRO A 624 -26.22 -8.82 22.04
CA PRO A 624 -25.61 -9.62 20.98
C PRO A 624 -25.21 -8.83 19.73
N ARG A 625 -25.67 -7.57 19.60
CA ARG A 625 -25.36 -6.64 18.49
C ARG A 625 -24.24 -5.64 18.81
N ALA A 626 -23.65 -5.65 20.02
CA ALA A 626 -22.53 -4.77 20.36
C ALA A 626 -21.23 -5.25 19.70
N LYS A 627 -20.43 -4.32 19.17
CA LYS A 627 -19.09 -4.62 18.63
C LYS A 627 -18.21 -5.28 19.69
N ALA A 628 -17.46 -6.31 19.29
CA ALA A 628 -16.62 -7.12 20.20
C ALA A 628 -15.67 -6.27 21.05
N ASP A 629 -15.13 -5.18 20.49
CA ASP A 629 -14.19 -4.28 21.16
C ASP A 629 -14.79 -3.63 22.42
N TYR A 630 -16.11 -3.39 22.44
CA TYR A 630 -16.81 -2.77 23.57
C TYR A 630 -17.32 -3.76 24.60
N HIS A 631 -17.22 -5.08 24.38
CA HIS A 631 -17.73 -6.09 25.32
C HIS A 631 -17.07 -6.00 26.69
N SER A 632 -15.83 -5.50 26.75
CA SER A 632 -15.08 -5.27 28.01
C SER A 632 -15.65 -4.14 28.88
N LEU A 633 -16.47 -3.25 28.30
CA LEU A 633 -17.13 -2.15 29.01
C LEU A 633 -18.45 -2.57 29.67
N PHE A 634 -19.10 -3.60 29.12
CA PHE A 634 -20.35 -4.13 29.67
C PHE A 634 -20.08 -5.03 30.87
N ALA A 635 -21.12 -5.28 31.66
CA ALA A 635 -21.00 -6.19 32.79
C ALA A 635 -20.96 -7.66 32.36
N ASP A 636 -20.06 -8.47 32.92
CA ASP A 636 -19.95 -9.90 32.60
C ASP A 636 -21.24 -10.71 32.90
N THR A 637 -22.01 -10.30 33.91
CA THR A 637 -23.24 -11.00 34.35
C THR A 637 -24.35 -10.02 34.72
N ALA A 638 -25.59 -10.37 34.35
CA ALA A 638 -26.78 -9.62 34.76
C ALA A 638 -26.96 -9.71 36.29
N PRO A 639 -27.10 -8.58 37.00
CA PRO A 639 -27.34 -8.60 38.44
C PRO A 639 -28.73 -9.17 38.76
N ASP A 640 -28.82 -10.03 39.77
CA ASP A 640 -30.10 -10.60 40.24
C ASP A 640 -30.90 -9.57 41.06
N THR A 641 -31.81 -8.87 40.39
CA THR A 641 -32.66 -7.82 40.98
C THR A 641 -33.73 -8.36 41.93
N ALA A 642 -33.90 -9.68 42.06
CA ALA A 642 -34.75 -10.28 43.09
C ALA A 642 -34.10 -10.27 44.48
N THR A 643 -32.77 -10.14 44.54
CA THR A 643 -32.01 -10.06 45.80
C THR A 643 -31.64 -8.61 46.15
N PRO A 644 -31.60 -8.23 47.45
CA PRO A 644 -31.19 -6.88 47.85
C PRO A 644 -29.74 -6.58 47.45
N THR A 645 -28.88 -7.60 47.37
CA THR A 645 -27.48 -7.48 46.95
C THR A 645 -27.33 -7.14 45.47
N GLY A 646 -28.15 -7.72 44.59
CA GLY A 646 -28.11 -7.41 43.15
C GLY A 646 -28.63 -6.01 42.82
N LYS A 647 -29.64 -5.52 43.57
CA LYS A 647 -30.13 -4.13 43.44
C LYS A 647 -29.04 -3.11 43.80
N THR A 648 -28.30 -3.33 44.88
CA THR A 648 -27.20 -2.43 45.30
C THR A 648 -26.04 -2.43 44.31
N GLU A 649 -25.72 -3.60 43.73
CA GLU A 649 -24.67 -3.71 42.71
C GLU A 649 -25.03 -2.92 41.44
N LEU A 650 -26.27 -3.02 40.96
CA LEU A 650 -26.75 -2.27 39.79
C LEU A 650 -26.67 -0.75 40.03
N LEU A 651 -27.13 -0.28 41.19
CA LEU A 651 -27.06 1.13 41.58
C LEU A 651 -25.62 1.63 41.68
N THR A 652 -24.70 0.82 42.22
CA THR A 652 -23.29 1.19 42.37
C THR A 652 -22.61 1.36 41.01
N ARG A 653 -22.92 0.48 40.04
CA ARG A 653 -22.42 0.58 38.66
C ARG A 653 -22.92 1.85 37.97
N LEU A 654 -24.22 2.12 38.06
CA LEU A 654 -24.83 3.31 37.48
C LEU A 654 -24.28 4.59 38.12
N GLN A 655 -24.15 4.63 39.45
CA GLN A 655 -23.62 5.78 40.18
C GLN A 655 -22.18 6.10 39.75
N ARG A 656 -21.35 5.09 39.44
CA ARG A 656 -20.00 5.31 38.91
C ARG A 656 -20.04 5.97 37.53
N LEU A 657 -20.91 5.51 36.65
CA LEU A 657 -21.06 6.09 35.31
C LEU A 657 -21.61 7.51 35.36
N LEU A 658 -22.65 7.76 36.17
CA LEU A 658 -23.21 9.10 36.36
C LEU A 658 -22.19 10.05 36.98
N LYS A 659 -21.39 9.65 37.97
CA LYS A 659 -20.32 10.51 38.50
C LYS A 659 -19.31 10.96 37.44
N THR A 660 -19.06 10.12 36.44
CA THR A 660 -18.10 10.42 35.37
C THR A 660 -18.74 11.17 34.20
N TRP A 661 -20.03 10.96 33.91
CA TRP A 661 -20.67 11.45 32.67
C TRP A 661 -21.92 12.31 32.91
N ALA A 662 -22.33 12.58 34.14
CA ALA A 662 -23.39 13.53 34.46
C ALA A 662 -23.17 14.93 33.86
N PRO A 663 -21.95 15.51 33.89
CA PRO A 663 -21.76 16.84 33.29
C PRO A 663 -21.83 16.82 31.75
N LEU A 664 -21.73 15.64 31.11
CA LEU A 664 -22.08 15.51 29.69
C LEU A 664 -23.59 15.66 29.51
N LEU A 665 -24.40 14.92 30.27
CA LEU A 665 -25.88 15.01 30.21
C LEU A 665 -26.38 16.43 30.49
N GLN A 666 -25.84 17.10 31.53
CA GLN A 666 -26.16 18.49 31.86
C GLN A 666 -25.92 19.47 30.69
N LYS A 667 -24.93 19.24 29.84
CA LYS A 667 -24.66 20.11 28.68
C LYS A 667 -25.68 19.93 27.54
N PHE A 668 -26.37 18.78 27.50
CA PHE A 668 -27.41 18.47 26.52
C PHE A 668 -28.83 18.77 27.04
N LEU A 669 -29.07 18.75 28.35
CA LEU A 669 -30.35 19.16 28.94
C LEU A 669 -30.33 20.68 29.17
N ARG A 670 -31.03 21.45 28.32
CA ARG A 670 -30.98 22.93 28.35
C ARG A 670 -32.24 23.57 28.90
N SER A 671 -33.33 22.83 28.93
CA SER A 671 -34.64 23.26 29.40
C SER A 671 -35.26 22.20 30.32
N GLU A 672 -36.19 22.63 31.16
CA GLU A 672 -37.01 21.73 31.98
C GLU A 672 -37.75 20.70 31.11
N ASP A 673 -38.20 21.09 29.91
CA ASP A 673 -38.86 20.19 28.96
C ASP A 673 -37.92 19.04 28.52
N ASP A 674 -36.64 19.33 28.24
CA ASP A 674 -35.65 18.30 27.91
C ASP A 674 -35.44 17.31 29.06
N GLN A 675 -35.49 17.80 30.31
CA GLN A 675 -35.35 16.98 31.51
C GLN A 675 -36.57 16.07 31.72
N VAL A 676 -37.78 16.58 31.46
CA VAL A 676 -39.02 15.76 31.49
C VAL A 676 -38.99 14.69 30.39
N ASP A 677 -38.56 15.03 29.17
CA ASP A 677 -38.41 14.05 28.08
C ASP A 677 -37.42 12.93 28.42
N LEU A 678 -36.35 13.26 29.15
CA LEU A 678 -35.40 12.28 29.66
C LEU A 678 -36.04 11.32 30.68
N LEU A 679 -36.89 11.84 31.58
CA LEU A 679 -37.65 11.04 32.56
C LEU A 679 -38.66 10.10 31.88
N LEU A 680 -39.37 10.60 30.87
CA LEU A 680 -40.29 9.79 30.06
C LEU A 680 -39.54 8.67 29.34
N THR A 681 -38.36 8.95 28.81
CA THR A 681 -37.52 7.93 28.15
C THR A 681 -37.02 6.87 29.14
N LEU A 682 -36.68 7.26 30.37
CA LEU A 682 -36.30 6.32 31.42
C LEU A 682 -37.46 5.38 31.77
N GLU A 683 -38.68 5.90 31.82
CA GLU A 683 -39.90 5.13 32.03
C GLU A 683 -40.13 4.12 30.90
N GLU A 684 -40.06 4.59 29.65
CA GLU A 684 -40.15 3.74 28.44
C GLU A 684 -39.09 2.63 28.45
N PHE A 685 -37.85 2.94 28.85
CA PHE A 685 -36.77 1.96 28.97
C PHE A 685 -37.04 0.90 30.07
N CYS A 686 -37.77 1.26 31.13
CA CYS A 686 -38.12 0.35 32.22
C CYS A 686 -39.41 -0.46 31.96
N GLY A 687 -40.20 -0.10 30.95
CA GLY A 687 -41.42 -0.78 30.53
C GLY A 687 -41.17 -2.10 29.77
N GLU A 688 -42.17 -3.00 29.73
CA GLU A 688 -42.09 -4.30 29.03
C GLU A 688 -42.48 -4.24 27.53
N GLU A 689 -43.10 -3.16 27.05
CA GLU A 689 -43.38 -2.93 25.63
C GLU A 689 -42.63 -1.70 25.11
N GLY A 690 -41.33 -1.88 24.83
CA GLY A 690 -40.53 -0.82 24.23
C GLY A 690 -40.61 -0.84 22.70
N VAL A 691 -40.80 0.34 22.09
CA VAL A 691 -40.54 0.63 20.66
C VAL A 691 -39.07 0.32 20.27
N PHE A 692 -38.20 0.12 21.26
CA PHE A 692 -36.80 -0.25 21.13
C PHE A 692 -36.58 -1.76 20.93
N GLU A 693 -37.15 -2.32 19.87
CA GLU A 693 -36.87 -3.70 19.45
C GLU A 693 -35.37 -3.87 19.13
N GLY A 694 -34.63 -4.62 19.95
CA GLY A 694 -33.27 -5.07 19.63
C GLY A 694 -32.16 -4.71 20.62
N THR A 695 -32.44 -3.96 21.69
CA THR A 695 -31.55 -3.85 22.87
C THR A 695 -32.04 -4.85 23.92
N GLY A 696 -31.62 -6.11 23.79
CA GLY A 696 -32.13 -7.31 24.48
C GLY A 696 -32.88 -7.13 25.82
N GLU A 697 -34.13 -7.58 25.84
CA GLU A 697 -35.00 -8.12 26.92
C GLU A 697 -34.75 -7.78 28.43
N GLN A 698 -33.98 -6.76 28.81
CA GLN A 698 -33.50 -6.57 30.20
C GLN A 698 -33.81 -5.20 30.82
N GLY A 699 -34.53 -4.30 30.14
CA GLY A 699 -34.99 -3.01 30.70
C GLY A 699 -35.86 -3.17 31.97
N SER A 700 -36.60 -4.26 32.06
CA SER A 700 -37.44 -4.63 33.22
C SER A 700 -36.65 -4.76 34.54
N LEU A 701 -35.32 -4.97 34.50
CA LEU A 701 -34.48 -5.03 35.68
C LEU A 701 -34.43 -3.69 36.44
N PHE A 702 -34.48 -2.57 35.73
CA PHE A 702 -34.48 -1.23 36.33
C PHE A 702 -35.84 -0.88 36.96
N SER A 703 -36.93 -1.53 36.55
CA SER A 703 -38.28 -1.32 37.08
C SER A 703 -38.39 -1.57 38.60
N ALA A 704 -37.54 -2.44 39.17
CA ALA A 704 -37.52 -2.76 40.60
C ALA A 704 -36.69 -1.78 41.45
N VAL A 705 -35.96 -0.88 40.78
CA VAL A 705 -35.00 0.08 41.35
C VAL A 705 -35.29 1.52 40.88
N PHE A 706 -36.31 1.72 40.05
CA PHE A 706 -36.68 2.99 39.40
C PHE A 706 -36.63 4.21 40.32
N ALA A 707 -37.30 4.18 41.48
CA ALA A 707 -37.29 5.30 42.42
C ALA A 707 -35.88 5.67 42.94
N LYS A 708 -34.98 4.68 43.05
CA LYS A 708 -33.58 4.92 43.42
C LYS A 708 -32.73 5.41 42.26
N VAL A 709 -33.11 5.12 41.01
CA VAL A 709 -32.50 5.73 39.83
C VAL A 709 -32.87 7.22 39.73
N LEU A 710 -34.14 7.57 40.00
CA LEU A 710 -34.56 8.98 40.08
C LEU A 710 -33.79 9.73 41.17
N GLN A 711 -33.66 9.12 42.36
CA GLN A 711 -32.84 9.69 43.42
C GLN A 711 -31.37 9.88 43.00
N LEU A 712 -30.78 8.94 42.25
CA LEU A 712 -29.41 9.12 41.75
C LEU A 712 -29.27 10.25 40.71
N LEU A 713 -30.28 10.46 39.85
CA LEU A 713 -30.28 11.55 38.88
C LEU A 713 -30.42 12.92 39.57
N TYR A 714 -31.20 12.98 40.64
CA TYR A 714 -31.29 14.14 41.53
C TYR A 714 -29.97 14.38 42.28
N ASP A 715 -29.43 13.36 42.98
CA ASP A 715 -28.17 13.44 43.74
C ASP A 715 -26.93 13.79 42.88
N THR A 716 -27.03 13.69 41.54
CA THR A 716 -25.95 14.01 40.60
C THR A 716 -26.22 15.29 39.81
N ASP A 717 -27.21 16.08 40.21
CA ASP A 717 -27.61 17.36 39.61
C ASP A 717 -27.93 17.24 38.10
N VAL A 718 -28.39 16.08 37.63
CA VAL A 718 -28.75 15.88 36.21
C VAL A 718 -30.15 16.42 35.92
N ILE A 719 -31.05 16.34 36.90
CA ILE A 719 -32.46 16.74 36.81
C ILE A 719 -32.82 17.57 38.03
N GLU A 720 -33.43 18.73 37.80
CA GLU A 720 -33.88 19.68 38.81
C GLU A 720 -35.25 19.29 39.39
N GLU A 721 -35.60 19.84 40.55
CA GLU A 721 -36.83 19.50 41.30
C GLU A 721 -38.10 19.82 40.51
N ASP A 722 -38.13 20.98 39.87
CA ASP A 722 -39.24 21.44 39.02
C ASP A 722 -39.58 20.44 37.90
N ALA A 723 -38.57 19.82 37.28
CA ALA A 723 -38.77 18.83 36.24
C ALA A 723 -39.42 17.54 36.79
N PHE A 724 -39.08 17.14 38.02
CA PHE A 724 -39.75 16.00 38.69
C PHE A 724 -41.21 16.31 39.00
N PHE A 725 -41.54 17.53 39.43
CA PHE A 725 -42.93 17.92 39.70
C PHE A 725 -43.76 17.99 38.43
N LYS A 726 -43.21 18.57 37.37
CA LYS A 726 -43.86 18.65 36.07
C LYS A 726 -44.13 17.26 35.47
N TRP A 727 -43.14 16.37 35.52
CA TRP A 727 -43.32 14.96 35.13
C TRP A 727 -44.41 14.26 35.95
N ALA A 728 -44.44 14.48 37.27
CA ALA A 728 -45.44 13.89 38.16
C ALA A 728 -46.87 14.38 37.85
N ASP A 729 -47.03 15.68 37.55
CA ASP A 729 -48.30 16.30 37.23
C ASP A 729 -48.82 15.91 35.83
N GLU A 730 -47.93 15.77 34.85
CA GLU A 730 -48.26 15.22 33.53
C GLU A 730 -48.75 13.77 33.64
N LYS A 731 -48.08 12.94 34.45
CA LYS A 731 -48.45 11.54 34.66
C LYS A 731 -49.69 11.34 35.53
N ALA A 732 -50.01 12.27 36.43
CA ALA A 732 -51.26 12.22 37.20
C ALA A 732 -52.51 12.24 36.31
N ASN A 733 -52.39 12.83 35.11
CA ASN A 733 -53.44 12.92 34.11
C ASN A 733 -53.40 11.80 33.04
N ALA A 734 -52.39 10.91 33.07
CA ALA A 734 -52.20 9.82 32.11
C ALA A 734 -53.04 8.56 32.40
N GLU A 735 -53.01 7.59 31.48
CA GLU A 735 -53.77 6.33 31.56
C GLU A 735 -53.29 5.42 32.71
N ALA A 736 -54.07 4.39 33.06
CA ALA A 736 -53.82 3.56 34.25
C ALA A 736 -52.51 2.75 34.19
N GLU A 737 -52.00 2.49 32.98
CA GLU A 737 -50.77 1.73 32.73
C GLU A 737 -49.51 2.57 32.99
N ASP A 738 -49.54 3.87 32.66
CA ASP A 738 -48.43 4.81 32.87
C ASP A 738 -48.28 5.26 34.33
N ARG A 739 -49.32 5.07 35.15
CA ARG A 739 -49.31 5.43 36.59
C ARG A 739 -48.48 4.46 37.44
N VAL A 740 -48.03 3.34 36.89
CA VAL A 740 -47.29 2.31 37.63
C VAL A 740 -45.94 2.84 38.13
N PHE A 741 -45.24 3.62 37.31
CA PHE A 741 -43.94 4.21 37.69
C PHE A 741 -44.09 5.42 38.60
N LEU A 742 -45.14 6.22 38.40
CA LEU A 742 -45.53 7.29 39.34
C LEU A 742 -45.84 6.74 40.74
N ALA A 743 -46.58 5.62 40.82
CA ALA A 743 -46.88 4.96 42.09
C ALA A 743 -45.63 4.43 42.81
N LYS A 744 -44.61 3.99 42.05
CA LYS A 744 -43.31 3.55 42.60
C LYS A 744 -42.46 4.72 43.08
N ALA A 745 -42.58 5.89 42.45
CA ALA A 745 -41.85 7.11 42.79
C ALA A 745 -42.59 7.99 43.82
N ALA A 746 -43.82 7.65 44.21
CA ALA A 746 -44.67 8.50 45.06
C ALA A 746 -44.04 8.87 46.41
N GLU A 747 -43.32 7.95 47.07
CA GLU A 747 -42.61 8.24 48.32
C GLU A 747 -41.44 9.22 48.11
N PHE A 748 -40.76 9.14 46.96
CA PHE A 748 -39.66 10.03 46.60
C PHE A 748 -40.17 11.44 46.23
N ILE A 749 -41.22 11.54 45.40
CA ILE A 749 -41.85 12.82 45.04
C ILE A 749 -42.44 13.51 46.27
N LYS A 750 -43.05 12.73 47.19
CA LYS A 750 -43.55 13.28 48.45
C LYS A 750 -42.42 13.84 49.31
N TRP A 751 -41.30 13.12 49.39
CA TRP A 751 -40.11 13.60 50.10
C TRP A 751 -39.52 14.87 49.45
N LEU A 752 -39.46 14.95 48.12
CA LEU A 752 -39.02 16.16 47.41
C LEU A 752 -39.91 17.38 47.72
N ARG A 753 -41.25 17.23 47.65
CA ARG A 753 -42.18 18.32 47.99
C ARG A 753 -42.07 18.77 49.45
N GLU A 754 -41.86 17.83 50.37
CA GLU A 754 -41.65 18.15 51.79
C GLU A 754 -40.31 18.85 52.04
N ALA A 755 -39.27 18.57 51.23
CA ALA A 755 -37.98 19.24 51.31
C ALA A 755 -38.04 20.67 50.74
N GLU A 756 -38.72 20.86 49.60
CA GLU A 756 -38.95 22.19 49.00
C GLU A 756 -39.77 23.10 49.93
N GLU A 757 -40.85 22.58 50.55
CA GLU A 757 -41.67 23.34 51.52
C GLU A 757 -40.88 23.73 52.79
N GLU A 758 -39.85 22.96 53.18
CA GLU A 758 -38.95 23.31 54.29
C GLU A 758 -37.93 24.39 53.87
N GLU A 759 -37.39 24.33 52.64
CA GLU A 759 -36.46 25.33 52.10
C GLU A 759 -37.12 26.70 51.83
N GLU A 760 -38.34 26.73 51.25
CA GLU A 760 -39.10 27.97 51.07
C GLU A 760 -39.47 28.64 52.41
N SER A 761 -39.66 27.84 53.48
CA SER A 761 -39.97 28.37 54.81
C SER A 761 -38.76 28.97 55.53
N ASP A 762 -37.55 28.48 55.26
CA ASP A 762 -36.30 29.03 55.79
C ASP A 762 -35.88 30.31 55.03
N ASP A 763 -36.18 30.41 53.72
CA ASP A 763 -35.93 31.63 52.93
C ASP A 763 -36.89 32.79 53.27
N GLU A 764 -38.15 32.50 53.63
CA GLU A 764 -39.08 33.53 54.15
C GLU A 764 -38.65 34.08 55.52
N ASP A 765 -37.88 33.31 56.31
CA ASP A 765 -37.34 33.72 57.61
C ASP A 765 -36.00 34.49 57.49
N GLU A 766 -35.25 34.41 56.37
CA GLU A 766 -34.03 35.22 56.13
C GLU A 766 -34.30 36.63 55.57
N ASP A 767 -35.48 36.88 54.97
CA ASP A 767 -35.88 38.20 54.47
C ASP A 767 -36.56 39.10 55.54
N GLU A 768 -36.69 38.62 56.78
CA GLU A 768 -37.21 39.38 57.94
C GLU A 768 -36.17 39.82 59.00
N ASP A 769 -34.86 39.88 58.68
CA ASP A 769 -33.83 40.49 59.57
C ASP A 769 -33.03 41.69 58.97
#